data_AF-A0A842G3W0-F1
#
_entry.id   AF-A0A842G3W0-F1
#
_cell.length_a   1.000
_cell.length_b   1.000
_cell.length_c   1.000
_cell.angle_alpha   90.00
_cell.angle_beta   90.00
_cell.angle_gamma   90.00
#
_symmetry.space_group_name_H-M   'P 1'
#
loop_
_entity.id
_entity.type
_entity.pdbx_description
1 polymer ?
#
loop_
_entity_poly.entity_id
_entity_poly.type
_entity_poly.pdbx_seq_one_letter_code
_entity_poly.pdbx_strand_id
1 'polypeptide(L)'
;MLNKKMKKVATVLAVATIVGSTVTSPFNVYSAKDAKAAEVSNTQTVTQTATEAPNYKNLFTLSPNKYGTDGKPSTYVFDNFGLLTSANIGDISGPYDINRYDIVPVTSVYGSYQYYNVYLKPINNNTGLSINKLSAGSAPFSIRQLLTNLQLNKEYMVSVDYTSGSNIGLRVGAKNDRAFDSTGTIASPATTNTQGTATQVFKATSTEMLVFAYMNVAAIGTTELNNFKVTVSPYQTTKDTLADLSSKPISQVTKQDLDNAQAAINQLTDATQKAELQNTLNGLTQQVETNAQSTARAAVNGLFTNQDPTGSIKAGLTQGNIDAATALVNNVTDATAKAQLQADVAKAQQQLDTQNADSAVKNLFKNQDPNGTMKDGLTQADIDAATALVKKVTDPTKKAELEANIAKAQKQLNDQIAADKAQQTLATYLVNQLYKNATPATDILNTGVTQVAIDNATAEVNKVQDATIKADLTKKVNRAQELFNSQNVAKGTIVPAAYTPGNTAITGVFTGDVAKATLTVNGKYVSTGGTFSNGIFSYYVGSAIKSGDTVVLTALDKDGNQLDQKTVQVIKLTSGSIALNQYTLGSTTLTGTYTGDVAQMNLLVNGKSVSWGGTFNTNGTFSYYVGSAIKAGDTVTFVAYDKDGKQLDQKTLSLASTTGVITPAVYTPGDTSITGIYAGDIAQASLTVNGTVVSWGGTFNTNGTFTYYVGNKIKAGDTVVLTAFDKNGKQLDQKTVSQQAFTGSITPVSYSLGNTNITGTYTGDVAQASLTVDGKIVSWGGTFNANGTFSYYVGSAIKATSNVTITIYDKTGKVIGSKAVNVIAFSGSITPAPYTVGSVNVTGTYTGAVDKARLTVDDTVVSWGGTFNTDGTFTYYVGNKIAAGSNAVIDIFASDGSLLASKQIEVK
;
A
#
# COMPACT_ATOMS: atom_id res chain seq x y z
N MET A 1 -7.20 -33.67 -20.98
CA MET A 1 -7.59 -32.71 -19.92
C MET A 1 -6.30 -32.00 -19.49
N LEU A 2 -6.00 -30.73 -19.77
CA LEU A 2 -6.76 -29.55 -20.18
C LEU A 2 -7.46 -28.77 -19.04
N ASN A 3 -6.69 -27.92 -18.34
CA ASN A 3 -7.05 -26.59 -17.79
C ASN A 3 -5.76 -26.01 -17.14
N LYS A 4 -5.17 -24.87 -17.50
CA LYS A 4 -5.60 -23.59 -18.12
C LYS A 4 -6.39 -22.67 -17.18
N LYS A 5 -5.68 -21.72 -16.55
CA LYS A 5 -6.22 -20.42 -16.10
C LYS A 5 -5.15 -19.33 -16.30
N MET A 6 -5.53 -18.26 -16.99
CA MET A 6 -4.72 -17.05 -17.17
C MET A 6 -5.29 -15.91 -16.31
N LYS A 7 -4.48 -14.89 -16.03
CA LYS A 7 -4.97 -13.53 -15.76
C LYS A 7 -4.19 -12.54 -16.62
N LYS A 8 -4.90 -11.54 -17.18
CA LYS A 8 -4.36 -10.40 -17.95
C LYS A 8 -4.95 -9.10 -17.41
N VAL A 9 -4.09 -8.12 -17.13
CA VAL A 9 -4.29 -6.66 -17.13
C VAL A 9 -2.85 -6.10 -17.32
N ALA A 10 -2.47 -5.22 -18.26
CA ALA A 10 -3.11 -4.08 -18.96
C ALA A 10 -3.27 -2.86 -18.01
N THR A 11 -2.92 -1.60 -18.34
CA THR A 11 -2.49 -0.94 -19.60
C THR A 11 -1.78 0.42 -19.28
N VAL A 12 -1.26 1.17 -20.30
CA VAL A 12 -0.95 2.65 -20.32
C VAL A 12 0.34 3.11 -19.58
N LEU A 13 1.07 4.19 -19.91
CA LEU A 13 1.47 4.92 -21.17
C LEU A 13 2.49 6.04 -20.80
N ALA A 14 3.13 6.69 -21.80
CA ALA A 14 4.08 7.83 -21.79
C ALA A 14 5.59 7.44 -21.80
N VAL A 15 6.51 7.92 -22.65
CA VAL A 15 6.66 9.08 -23.60
C VAL A 15 7.39 10.32 -23.03
N ALA A 16 8.72 10.38 -23.23
CA ALA A 16 9.62 11.54 -23.44
C ALA A 16 11.08 10.99 -23.59
N THR A 17 11.80 11.03 -24.72
CA THR A 17 12.39 12.11 -25.56
C THR A 17 13.68 12.79 -25.04
N ILE A 18 14.66 12.88 -25.97
CA ILE A 18 15.87 13.78 -26.03
C ILE A 18 17.06 13.33 -25.14
N VAL A 19 18.35 13.27 -25.55
CA VAL A 19 19.11 13.33 -26.85
C VAL A 19 20.53 12.75 -26.59
N GLY A 20 21.40 12.35 -27.53
CA GLY A 20 21.33 12.20 -28.99
C GLY A 20 22.75 12.21 -29.66
N SER A 21 22.81 12.11 -31.00
CA SER A 21 24.02 12.28 -31.88
C SER A 21 25.15 11.21 -31.77
N THR A 22 25.86 10.77 -32.82
CA THR A 22 25.82 10.97 -34.30
C THR A 22 25.85 9.59 -35.00
N VAL A 23 25.11 9.30 -36.09
CA VAL A 23 25.48 9.56 -37.52
C VAL A 23 26.95 9.17 -37.81
N THR A 24 27.28 8.21 -38.68
CA THR A 24 26.87 8.05 -40.09
C THR A 24 26.43 6.63 -40.55
N SER A 25 25.27 6.59 -41.21
CA SER A 25 24.85 5.88 -42.45
C SER A 25 25.59 4.63 -43.03
N PRO A 26 24.86 3.77 -43.81
CA PRO A 26 25.09 2.31 -43.75
C PRO A 26 25.46 1.64 -45.09
N PHE A 27 25.73 0.33 -45.04
CA PHE A 27 25.55 -0.60 -46.16
C PHE A 27 24.39 -1.56 -45.88
N ASN A 28 23.45 -1.65 -46.82
CA ASN A 28 22.34 -2.60 -46.74
C ASN A 28 22.82 -4.01 -47.14
N VAL A 29 22.56 -5.00 -46.28
CA VAL A 29 22.48 -6.41 -46.68
C VAL A 29 21.12 -6.93 -46.21
N TYR A 30 20.16 -7.03 -47.13
CA TYR A 30 18.88 -7.69 -46.86
C TYR A 30 18.91 -9.13 -47.37
N SER A 31 18.34 -10.03 -46.56
CA SER A 31 18.31 -11.48 -46.79
C SER A 31 17.56 -11.86 -48.07
N ALA A 32 18.16 -12.74 -48.87
CA ALA A 32 17.46 -13.45 -49.93
C ALA A 32 16.55 -14.56 -49.37
N LYS A 33 15.40 -14.82 -50.02
CA LYS A 33 14.77 -16.14 -50.02
C LYS A 33 13.94 -16.42 -51.28
N ASP A 34 14.29 -17.53 -51.92
CA ASP A 34 13.54 -18.41 -52.84
C ASP A 34 12.56 -17.80 -53.87
N ALA A 35 12.94 -17.88 -55.15
CA ALA A 35 12.03 -18.04 -56.28
C ALA A 35 12.56 -19.14 -57.21
N LYS A 36 11.67 -19.88 -57.88
CA LYS A 36 12.02 -21.09 -58.67
C LYS A 36 12.53 -20.76 -60.07
N ALA A 37 13.26 -21.71 -60.64
CA ALA A 37 13.76 -21.66 -62.01
C ALA A 37 12.65 -21.57 -63.08
N ALA A 38 12.96 -20.85 -64.15
CA ALA A 38 12.35 -20.98 -65.47
C ALA A 38 13.48 -20.89 -66.50
N GLU A 39 13.49 -21.76 -67.50
CA GLU A 39 14.49 -21.72 -68.56
C GLU A 39 14.22 -20.54 -69.49
N VAL A 40 15.22 -19.69 -69.72
CA VAL A 40 15.17 -18.62 -70.72
C VAL A 40 16.43 -18.72 -71.56
N SER A 41 16.24 -18.94 -72.86
CA SER A 41 17.31 -18.92 -73.86
C SER A 41 17.91 -17.52 -73.94
N ASN A 42 19.04 -17.31 -73.28
CA ASN A 42 19.71 -16.03 -73.18
C ASN A 42 20.88 -15.96 -74.16
N THR A 43 20.56 -15.74 -75.43
CA THR A 43 21.53 -15.35 -76.47
C THR A 43 22.03 -13.94 -76.18
N GLN A 44 22.90 -13.79 -75.17
CA GLN A 44 23.49 -12.49 -74.83
C GLN A 44 24.47 -12.07 -75.92
N THR A 45 23.98 -11.26 -76.85
CA THR A 45 24.81 -10.40 -77.69
C THR A 45 25.61 -9.47 -76.78
N VAL A 46 26.86 -9.86 -76.51
CA VAL A 46 27.84 -8.97 -75.89
C VAL A 46 28.06 -7.80 -76.86
N THR A 47 27.51 -6.64 -76.54
CA THR A 47 27.69 -5.39 -77.30
C THR A 47 29.09 -4.84 -77.08
N GLN A 48 30.10 -5.62 -77.46
CA GLN A 48 31.47 -5.13 -77.61
C GLN A 48 31.44 -4.18 -78.81
N THR A 49 31.78 -2.91 -78.59
CA THR A 49 31.79 -1.88 -79.64
C THR A 49 32.77 -2.28 -80.72
N ALA A 50 32.26 -2.82 -81.83
CA ALA A 50 33.08 -3.16 -82.99
C ALA A 50 33.73 -1.86 -83.49
N THR A 51 35.05 -1.75 -83.32
CA THR A 51 35.85 -0.65 -83.85
C THR A 51 35.56 -0.57 -85.34
N GLU A 52 34.91 0.51 -85.77
CA GLU A 52 34.23 0.54 -87.08
C GLU A 52 35.16 0.08 -88.20
N ALA A 53 34.78 -1.01 -88.87
CA ALA A 53 35.44 -1.43 -90.10
C ALA A 53 35.40 -0.23 -91.06
N PRO A 54 36.54 0.15 -91.67
CA PRO A 54 36.75 1.46 -92.27
C PRO A 54 35.59 1.80 -93.22
N ASN A 55 34.76 2.78 -92.81
CA ASN A 55 33.39 2.91 -93.30
C ASN A 55 33.30 2.80 -94.82
N TYR A 56 32.65 1.73 -95.29
CA TYR A 56 32.36 1.50 -96.69
C TYR A 56 31.36 2.53 -97.18
N LYS A 57 31.86 3.70 -97.53
CA LYS A 57 31.12 4.73 -98.24
C LYS A 57 30.93 4.26 -99.69
N ASN A 58 29.97 3.36 -99.87
CA ASN A 58 29.40 2.94 -101.15
C ASN A 58 28.76 4.18 -101.79
N LEU A 59 29.60 5.02 -102.43
CA LEU A 59 29.26 6.33 -103.01
C LEU A 59 28.50 6.19 -104.33
N PHE A 60 27.39 5.45 -104.31
CA PHE A 60 26.39 5.41 -105.37
C PHE A 60 25.50 6.67 -105.30
N THR A 61 26.09 7.84 -105.57
CA THR A 61 25.39 9.13 -105.58
C THR A 61 24.57 9.28 -106.87
N LEU A 62 23.41 8.63 -106.91
CA LEU A 62 22.41 8.85 -107.96
C LEU A 62 21.88 10.29 -107.88
N SER A 63 22.06 11.07 -108.95
CA SER A 63 21.46 12.41 -109.11
C SER A 63 20.76 12.47 -110.47
N PRO A 64 19.43 12.50 -110.53
CA PRO A 64 18.69 12.42 -111.79
C PRO A 64 18.58 13.78 -112.48
N ASN A 65 18.99 13.86 -113.74
CA ASN A 65 18.56 14.93 -114.64
C ASN A 65 17.50 14.42 -115.60
N LYS A 66 16.25 14.89 -115.42
CA LYS A 66 15.31 15.06 -116.53
C LYS A 66 15.83 16.23 -117.39
N TYR A 67 15.53 16.35 -118.68
CA TYR A 67 14.58 15.64 -119.52
C TYR A 67 15.31 15.16 -120.78
N GLY A 68 14.93 14.06 -121.43
CA GLY A 68 13.77 13.20 -121.25
C GLY A 68 13.37 12.64 -122.62
N THR A 69 12.11 12.22 -122.77
CA THR A 69 11.40 12.23 -124.07
C THR A 69 9.92 11.94 -123.83
N ASP A 70 9.13 12.12 -124.87
CA ASP A 70 7.99 11.30 -125.31
C ASP A 70 8.23 9.76 -125.27
N GLY A 71 8.81 9.24 -124.17
CA GLY A 71 9.18 7.83 -123.95
C GLY A 71 10.59 7.43 -124.41
N LYS A 72 11.64 7.69 -123.59
CA LYS A 72 12.99 7.11 -123.77
C LYS A 72 13.50 6.27 -122.59
N PRO A 73 14.47 5.36 -122.83
CA PRO A 73 15.05 4.50 -121.79
C PRO A 73 16.07 5.22 -120.89
N SER A 74 16.45 4.53 -119.82
CA SER A 74 17.54 4.87 -118.92
C SER A 74 18.90 4.37 -119.41
N THR A 75 19.94 5.21 -119.33
CA THR A 75 21.34 4.77 -119.26
C THR A 75 21.92 5.18 -117.90
N TYR A 76 22.62 4.24 -117.24
CA TYR A 76 23.29 4.47 -115.96
C TYR A 76 24.80 4.55 -116.18
N VAL A 77 25.45 5.46 -115.47
CA VAL A 77 26.92 5.59 -115.42
C VAL A 77 27.41 5.00 -114.10
N PHE A 78 28.51 4.24 -114.13
CA PHE A 78 29.02 3.49 -112.97
C PHE A 78 30.50 3.80 -112.72
N ASP A 79 30.77 4.85 -111.93
CA ASP A 79 32.10 5.08 -111.38
C ASP A 79 32.33 4.18 -110.16
N ASN A 80 33.24 3.21 -110.28
CA ASN A 80 34.10 2.67 -109.21
C ASN A 80 34.98 1.47 -109.67
N PHE A 81 34.67 0.84 -110.81
CA PHE A 81 35.43 -0.30 -111.34
C PHE A 81 35.99 -0.03 -112.74
N GLY A 82 37.26 0.37 -112.80
CA GLY A 82 38.02 0.47 -114.05
C GLY A 82 38.48 -0.91 -114.53
N LEU A 83 38.16 -1.25 -115.79
CA LEU A 83 38.64 -2.45 -116.48
C LEU A 83 39.89 -2.12 -117.31
N LEU A 84 40.93 -2.94 -117.20
CA LEU A 84 42.13 -2.84 -118.05
C LEU A 84 42.46 -4.21 -118.66
N THR A 85 42.58 -4.24 -119.99
CA THR A 85 42.95 -5.40 -120.81
C THR A 85 44.30 -5.15 -121.48
N SER A 86 45.22 -6.11 -121.42
CA SER A 86 46.62 -5.90 -121.83
C SER A 86 46.84 -5.88 -123.36
N ALA A 87 46.63 -4.73 -124.00
CA ALA A 87 47.10 -4.45 -125.36
C ALA A 87 47.30 -2.93 -125.61
N ASN A 88 48.57 -2.48 -125.58
CA ASN A 88 49.09 -1.18 -126.05
C ASN A 88 48.12 0.02 -126.19
N ILE A 89 47.95 0.79 -125.11
CA ILE A 89 47.60 2.22 -125.18
C ILE A 89 48.55 2.99 -124.25
N GLY A 90 49.23 4.01 -124.79
CA GLY A 90 49.98 4.99 -123.99
C GLY A 90 49.12 6.21 -123.66
N ASP A 91 49.41 6.87 -122.54
CA ASP A 91 48.87 8.14 -122.04
C ASP A 91 47.53 8.64 -122.66
N ILE A 92 46.41 8.26 -122.05
CA ILE A 92 45.19 9.10 -122.07
C ILE A 92 45.14 9.86 -120.75
N SER A 93 45.85 10.99 -120.71
CA SER A 93 45.70 12.00 -119.66
C SER A 93 44.75 13.10 -120.14
N GLY A 94 43.49 13.03 -119.73
CA GLY A 94 42.48 14.03 -120.07
C GLY A 94 41.07 13.62 -119.65
N PRO A 95 40.19 14.55 -119.25
CA PRO A 95 38.83 14.24 -118.83
C PRO A 95 37.92 14.05 -120.06
N TYR A 96 37.54 12.81 -120.35
CA TYR A 96 36.49 12.47 -121.31
C TYR A 96 35.51 11.47 -120.69
N ASP A 97 34.21 11.76 -120.85
CA ASP A 97 33.11 10.94 -120.33
C ASP A 97 33.16 9.49 -120.84
N ILE A 98 33.08 8.52 -119.91
CA ILE A 98 32.99 7.09 -120.23
C ILE A 98 31.51 6.68 -120.49
N ASN A 99 30.68 7.64 -120.89
CA ASN A 99 29.21 7.55 -120.83
C ASN A 99 28.60 6.90 -122.08
N ARG A 100 28.96 5.64 -122.37
CA ARG A 100 28.21 4.75 -123.27
C ARG A 100 28.59 3.27 -123.08
N TYR A 101 27.84 2.57 -122.24
CA TYR A 101 27.77 1.11 -122.23
C TYR A 101 26.36 0.65 -122.69
N ASP A 102 26.10 0.85 -123.98
CA ASP A 102 25.13 0.06 -124.74
C ASP A 102 25.93 -0.83 -125.70
N ILE A 103 25.62 -2.13 -125.73
CA ILE A 103 26.29 -3.14 -126.56
C ILE A 103 25.21 -3.86 -127.39
N VAL A 104 25.59 -4.41 -128.56
CA VAL A 104 24.81 -5.23 -129.52
C VAL A 104 24.10 -4.43 -130.63
N PRO A 105 24.28 -4.78 -131.94
CA PRO A 105 25.43 -5.41 -132.61
C PRO A 105 25.78 -4.75 -133.96
N VAL A 106 26.80 -5.26 -134.68
CA VAL A 106 26.75 -5.59 -136.14
C VAL A 106 28.08 -6.19 -136.59
N THR A 107 28.06 -7.09 -137.57
CA THR A 107 29.24 -7.72 -138.17
C THR A 107 29.81 -6.90 -139.33
N SER A 108 31.11 -6.60 -139.28
CA SER A 108 31.93 -6.30 -140.47
C SER A 108 33.28 -7.01 -140.34
N VAL A 109 33.61 -7.88 -141.31
CA VAL A 109 34.84 -8.67 -141.27
C VAL A 109 35.97 -7.89 -141.93
N TYR A 110 37.00 -7.53 -141.16
CA TYR A 110 38.30 -7.08 -141.68
C TYR A 110 39.43 -7.49 -140.73
N GLY A 111 40.29 -8.43 -141.17
CA GLY A 111 41.63 -8.67 -140.63
C GLY A 111 41.78 -9.14 -139.17
N SER A 112 41.90 -10.46 -138.98
CA SER A 112 42.75 -11.14 -137.96
C SER A 112 42.57 -10.90 -136.45
N TYR A 113 41.93 -9.82 -135.98
CA TYR A 113 41.87 -9.47 -134.56
C TYR A 113 40.54 -9.87 -133.91
N GLN A 114 40.58 -10.82 -132.98
CA GLN A 114 39.45 -11.17 -132.12
C GLN A 114 39.37 -10.19 -130.95
N TYR A 115 38.34 -9.35 -130.91
CA TYR A 115 38.06 -8.46 -129.79
C TYR A 115 37.11 -9.13 -128.78
N TYR A 116 37.50 -9.14 -127.51
CA TYR A 116 36.76 -9.84 -126.45
C TYR A 116 35.74 -8.94 -125.76
N ASN A 117 34.48 -9.38 -125.71
CA ASN A 117 33.42 -8.67 -124.98
C ASN A 117 33.44 -9.06 -123.49
N VAL A 118 33.65 -8.10 -122.60
CA VAL A 118 33.53 -8.31 -121.14
C VAL A 118 32.20 -7.71 -120.66
N TYR A 119 31.20 -8.58 -120.45
CA TYR A 119 29.90 -8.17 -119.93
C TYR A 119 29.91 -8.11 -118.41
N LEU A 120 30.23 -6.93 -117.88
CA LEU A 120 30.05 -6.60 -116.45
C LEU A 120 28.57 -6.33 -116.18
N LYS A 121 27.96 -7.05 -115.24
CA LYS A 121 26.62 -6.76 -114.74
C LYS A 121 26.65 -6.65 -113.20
N PRO A 122 26.18 -5.53 -112.61
CA PRO A 122 25.96 -5.42 -111.18
C PRO A 122 24.98 -6.49 -110.70
N ILE A 123 25.32 -7.16 -109.61
CA ILE A 123 24.38 -8.04 -108.90
C ILE A 123 23.54 -7.15 -107.97
N ASN A 124 22.22 -7.36 -107.95
CA ASN A 124 21.21 -6.39 -107.48
C ASN A 124 21.33 -5.88 -106.02
N ASN A 125 22.31 -6.34 -105.24
CA ASN A 125 22.54 -5.96 -103.84
C ASN A 125 23.81 -5.09 -103.61
N ASN A 126 24.46 -4.59 -104.68
CA ASN A 126 25.61 -3.66 -104.60
C ASN A 126 26.85 -4.15 -103.80
N THR A 127 27.03 -5.47 -103.68
CA THR A 127 28.19 -6.10 -103.02
C THR A 127 28.97 -7.08 -103.91
N GLY A 128 28.65 -7.14 -105.22
CA GLY A 128 29.27 -8.07 -106.15
C GLY A 128 29.11 -7.73 -107.63
N LEU A 129 30.04 -8.26 -108.43
CA LEU A 129 30.14 -8.12 -109.87
C LEU A 129 29.99 -9.49 -110.54
N SER A 130 29.08 -9.61 -111.50
CA SER A 130 29.04 -10.77 -112.41
C SER A 130 29.77 -10.45 -113.72
N ILE A 131 30.63 -11.38 -114.15
CA ILE A 131 31.44 -11.27 -115.36
C ILE A 131 30.99 -12.38 -116.31
N ASN A 132 30.19 -12.02 -117.30
CA ASN A 132 29.51 -12.99 -118.15
C ASN A 132 30.32 -13.31 -119.42
N LYS A 133 30.81 -14.56 -119.49
CA LYS A 133 31.22 -15.27 -120.71
C LYS A 133 32.45 -14.72 -121.44
N LEU A 134 33.64 -14.95 -120.87
CA LEU A 134 34.91 -14.88 -121.60
C LEU A 134 35.20 -16.17 -122.39
N SER A 135 35.97 -16.05 -123.46
CA SER A 135 36.48 -17.18 -124.27
C SER A 135 37.81 -17.73 -123.74
N ALA A 136 38.08 -19.02 -123.97
CA ALA A 136 39.37 -19.61 -123.64
C ALA A 136 40.53 -18.88 -124.34
N GLY A 137 41.62 -18.61 -123.61
CA GLY A 137 42.77 -17.85 -124.13
C GLY A 137 42.62 -16.32 -124.05
N SER A 138 41.61 -15.80 -123.35
CA SER A 138 41.49 -14.36 -123.09
C SER A 138 42.70 -13.84 -122.29
N ALA A 139 43.17 -12.64 -122.64
CA ALA A 139 44.24 -11.96 -121.89
C ALA A 139 43.83 -11.70 -120.43
N PRO A 140 44.77 -11.71 -119.47
CA PRO A 140 44.46 -11.39 -118.09
C PRO A 140 43.97 -9.95 -117.95
N PHE A 141 43.04 -9.73 -117.03
CA PHE A 141 42.51 -8.41 -116.72
C PHE A 141 42.45 -8.22 -115.20
N SER A 142 42.35 -6.96 -114.78
CA SER A 142 42.23 -6.60 -113.38
C SER A 142 41.03 -5.67 -113.13
N ILE A 143 40.47 -5.79 -111.92
CA ILE A 143 39.43 -4.94 -111.38
C ILE A 143 40.02 -4.20 -110.19
N ARG A 144 39.88 -2.87 -110.15
CA ARG A 144 40.43 -2.00 -109.09
C ARG A 144 39.33 -1.51 -108.16
N GLN A 145 39.60 -1.47 -106.85
CA GLN A 145 38.70 -0.97 -105.81
C GLN A 145 39.47 -0.03 -104.86
N LEU A 146 38.93 1.15 -104.59
CA LEU A 146 39.51 2.08 -103.61
C LEU A 146 39.11 1.70 -102.18
N LEU A 147 40.09 1.68 -101.29
CA LEU A 147 39.95 1.65 -99.84
C LEU A 147 40.23 3.05 -99.27
N THR A 148 39.50 3.44 -98.23
CA THR A 148 39.64 4.72 -97.53
C THR A 148 39.59 4.50 -96.01
N ASN A 149 39.85 5.54 -95.22
CA ASN A 149 39.79 5.51 -93.75
C ASN A 149 40.71 4.46 -93.08
N LEU A 150 41.78 4.04 -93.75
CA LEU A 150 42.76 3.09 -93.19
C LEU A 150 43.63 3.77 -92.12
N GLN A 151 43.90 3.07 -91.01
CA GLN A 151 44.82 3.54 -89.98
C GLN A 151 46.26 3.21 -90.40
N LEU A 152 47.11 4.25 -90.52
CA LEU A 152 48.50 4.11 -90.94
C LEU A 152 49.24 3.10 -90.06
N ASN A 153 50.05 2.25 -90.69
CA ASN A 153 50.79 1.14 -90.09
C ASN A 153 49.97 -0.02 -89.48
N LYS A 154 48.64 0.02 -89.46
CA LYS A 154 47.86 -1.18 -89.09
C LYS A 154 47.81 -2.19 -90.24
N GLU A 155 47.73 -3.46 -89.87
CA GLU A 155 47.54 -4.57 -90.81
C GLU A 155 46.04 -4.89 -90.99
N TYR A 156 45.66 -5.08 -92.25
CA TYR A 156 44.31 -5.34 -92.72
C TYR A 156 44.30 -6.59 -93.61
N MET A 157 43.15 -7.24 -93.72
CA MET A 157 42.91 -8.36 -94.63
C MET A 157 41.78 -7.99 -95.58
N VAL A 158 42.02 -8.09 -96.89
CA VAL A 158 40.96 -8.10 -97.90
C VAL A 158 40.55 -9.55 -98.18
N SER A 159 39.26 -9.78 -98.37
CA SER A 159 38.71 -11.03 -98.92
C SER A 159 37.67 -10.75 -100.01
N VAL A 160 37.61 -11.59 -101.04
CA VAL A 160 36.52 -11.62 -102.02
C VAL A 160 36.10 -13.07 -102.28
N ASP A 161 34.80 -13.35 -102.20
CA ASP A 161 34.23 -14.66 -102.51
C ASP A 161 34.03 -14.78 -104.03
N TYR A 162 34.21 -15.97 -104.60
CA TYR A 162 34.07 -16.19 -106.04
C TYR A 162 33.35 -17.51 -106.35
N THR A 163 32.45 -17.50 -107.35
CA THR A 163 31.56 -18.65 -107.64
C THR A 163 32.21 -19.72 -108.50
N SER A 164 33.02 -19.33 -109.49
CA SER A 164 33.90 -20.22 -110.24
C SER A 164 35.00 -19.41 -110.91
N GLY A 165 36.16 -20.03 -111.14
CA GLY A 165 37.22 -19.41 -111.93
C GLY A 165 38.58 -20.05 -111.67
N SER A 166 39.52 -19.83 -112.59
CA SER A 166 40.92 -20.15 -112.36
C SER A 166 41.65 -18.90 -111.85
N ASN A 167 42.49 -19.08 -110.83
CA ASN A 167 43.58 -18.16 -110.46
C ASN A 167 43.13 -16.69 -110.23
N ILE A 168 42.21 -16.48 -109.29
CA ILE A 168 41.92 -15.14 -108.75
C ILE A 168 43.01 -14.77 -107.73
N GLY A 169 43.78 -13.74 -108.05
CA GLY A 169 44.78 -13.15 -107.16
C GLY A 169 44.32 -11.79 -106.65
N LEU A 170 44.53 -11.51 -105.36
CA LEU A 170 44.38 -10.17 -104.80
C LEU A 170 45.77 -9.54 -104.61
N ARG A 171 45.91 -8.26 -104.96
CA ARG A 171 47.10 -7.43 -104.67
C ARG A 171 46.63 -6.07 -104.13
N VAL A 172 47.39 -5.46 -103.21
CA VAL A 172 47.07 -4.14 -102.66
C VAL A 172 48.26 -3.20 -102.81
N GLY A 173 48.02 -1.93 -103.16
CA GLY A 173 49.04 -0.93 -103.42
C GLY A 173 48.58 0.50 -103.13
N ALA A 174 49.51 1.46 -103.15
CA ALA A 174 49.16 2.86 -102.98
C ALA A 174 48.33 3.39 -104.16
N LYS A 175 47.45 4.37 -103.91
CA LYS A 175 46.51 4.94 -104.89
C LYS A 175 47.16 5.43 -106.20
N ASN A 176 48.43 5.81 -106.15
CA ASN A 176 49.18 6.40 -107.26
C ASN A 176 50.35 5.51 -107.76
N ASP A 177 50.41 4.23 -107.36
CA ASP A 177 51.55 3.37 -107.69
C ASP A 177 51.50 2.87 -109.15
N ARG A 178 52.37 3.42 -110.00
CA ARG A 178 52.50 3.05 -111.41
C ARG A 178 53.26 1.74 -111.64
N ALA A 179 53.98 1.20 -110.65
CA ALA A 179 54.67 -0.10 -110.75
C ALA A 179 53.70 -1.29 -110.61
N PHE A 180 52.39 -1.04 -110.53
CA PHE A 180 51.35 -2.07 -110.52
C PHE A 180 50.81 -2.42 -111.92
N ASP A 181 51.14 -1.65 -112.96
CA ASP A 181 50.59 -1.81 -114.31
C ASP A 181 51.35 -2.83 -115.18
N SER A 182 52.62 -3.13 -114.86
CA SER A 182 53.52 -3.93 -115.69
C SER A 182 53.74 -5.35 -115.15
N THR A 183 53.03 -6.33 -115.71
CA THR A 183 53.41 -7.76 -115.90
C THR A 183 54.03 -8.56 -114.74
N GLY A 184 53.98 -8.09 -113.50
CA GLY A 184 54.53 -8.80 -112.34
C GLY A 184 53.77 -10.09 -112.04
N THR A 185 54.43 -11.23 -112.19
CA THR A 185 53.85 -12.56 -111.98
C THR A 185 53.37 -12.75 -110.54
N ILE A 186 52.07 -12.57 -110.30
CA ILE A 186 51.44 -12.96 -109.03
C ILE A 186 51.52 -14.48 -108.92
N ALA A 187 52.03 -14.99 -107.79
CA ALA A 187 52.11 -16.42 -107.53
C ALA A 187 50.70 -17.01 -107.52
N SER A 188 50.40 -17.89 -108.48
CA SER A 188 49.06 -18.47 -108.60
C SER A 188 48.75 -19.40 -107.42
N PRO A 189 47.59 -19.29 -106.77
CA PRO A 189 47.06 -20.40 -106.00
C PRO A 189 46.84 -21.61 -106.93
N ALA A 190 46.82 -22.81 -106.36
CA ALA A 190 46.67 -24.05 -107.14
C ALA A 190 45.30 -24.13 -107.84
N THR A 191 45.28 -24.71 -109.04
CA THR A 191 44.12 -24.69 -109.94
C THR A 191 43.03 -25.69 -109.53
N THR A 192 41.90 -25.20 -109.01
CA THR A 192 40.62 -25.92 -108.99
C THR A 192 39.47 -25.00 -109.42
N ASN A 193 38.57 -25.50 -110.28
CA ASN A 193 37.45 -24.71 -110.82
C ASN A 193 36.24 -24.65 -109.87
N THR A 194 36.49 -24.60 -108.56
CA THR A 194 35.47 -24.61 -107.49
C THR A 194 35.29 -23.23 -106.87
N GLN A 195 34.10 -22.98 -106.32
CA GLN A 195 33.80 -21.81 -105.48
C GLN A 195 34.82 -21.67 -104.33
N GLY A 196 35.20 -20.44 -103.99
CA GLY A 196 36.16 -20.17 -102.91
C GLY A 196 36.20 -18.70 -102.49
N THR A 197 37.21 -18.36 -101.68
CA THR A 197 37.47 -16.98 -101.23
C THR A 197 38.95 -16.67 -101.44
N ALA A 198 39.24 -15.63 -102.24
CA ALA A 198 40.60 -15.11 -102.36
C ALA A 198 40.86 -14.09 -101.24
N THR A 199 42.03 -14.13 -100.62
CA THR A 199 42.41 -13.21 -99.54
C THR A 199 43.78 -12.58 -99.78
N GLN A 200 44.00 -11.38 -99.26
CA GLN A 200 45.32 -10.73 -99.21
C GLN A 200 45.43 -9.89 -97.93
N VAL A 201 46.42 -10.20 -97.11
CA VAL A 201 46.81 -9.40 -95.94
C VAL A 201 47.77 -8.30 -96.39
N PHE A 202 47.64 -7.09 -95.85
CA PHE A 202 48.48 -5.95 -96.20
C PHE A 202 48.61 -4.97 -95.02
N LYS A 203 49.74 -4.26 -94.94
CA LYS A 203 49.94 -3.16 -93.99
C LYS A 203 49.58 -1.83 -94.65
N ALA A 204 48.76 -1.00 -94.00
CA ALA A 204 48.36 0.29 -94.55
C ALA A 204 49.54 1.29 -94.53
N THR A 205 50.02 1.68 -95.70
CA THR A 205 51.06 2.73 -95.87
C THR A 205 50.48 4.12 -96.13
N SER A 206 49.15 4.21 -96.24
CA SER A 206 48.35 5.40 -96.54
C SER A 206 46.94 5.22 -95.96
N THR A 207 46.23 6.32 -95.73
CA THR A 207 44.80 6.31 -95.35
C THR A 207 43.88 5.90 -96.52
N GLU A 208 44.38 6.04 -97.77
CA GLU A 208 43.75 5.55 -99.00
C GLU A 208 44.68 4.62 -99.78
N MET A 209 44.19 3.45 -100.20
CA MET A 209 44.94 2.47 -101.01
C MET A 209 44.03 1.76 -102.03
N LEU A 210 44.61 1.20 -103.08
CA LEU A 210 43.89 0.44 -104.11
C LEU A 210 44.09 -1.06 -103.92
N VAL A 211 43.00 -1.81 -104.02
CA VAL A 211 43.01 -3.27 -104.21
C VAL A 211 42.84 -3.57 -105.70
N PHE A 212 43.55 -4.59 -106.15
CA PHE A 212 43.54 -5.11 -107.51
C PHE A 212 43.14 -6.59 -107.43
N ALA A 213 41.97 -6.93 -107.95
CA ALA A 213 41.57 -8.31 -108.20
C ALA A 213 42.01 -8.69 -109.62
N TYR A 214 43.00 -9.57 -109.73
CA TYR A 214 43.60 -10.06 -110.97
C TYR A 214 43.01 -11.44 -111.31
N MET A 215 42.65 -11.64 -112.58
CA MET A 215 42.00 -12.87 -113.06
C MET A 215 42.67 -13.41 -114.33
N ASN A 216 42.82 -14.73 -114.40
CA ASN A 216 43.33 -15.45 -115.58
C ASN A 216 42.35 -16.56 -115.98
N VAL A 217 41.50 -16.28 -116.97
CA VAL A 217 40.30 -17.08 -117.26
C VAL A 217 40.61 -18.20 -118.25
N ALA A 218 40.95 -19.37 -117.73
CA ALA A 218 41.34 -20.55 -118.51
C ALA A 218 40.16 -21.36 -119.09
N ALA A 219 38.90 -21.06 -118.71
CA ALA A 219 37.71 -21.81 -119.11
C ALA A 219 36.52 -20.90 -119.46
N ILE A 220 35.62 -21.38 -120.32
CA ILE A 220 34.43 -20.64 -120.75
C ILE A 220 33.33 -20.78 -119.69
N GLY A 221 32.92 -19.67 -119.06
CA GLY A 221 31.88 -19.66 -118.02
C GLY A 221 31.50 -18.25 -117.56
N THR A 222 30.75 -18.17 -116.46
CA THR A 222 30.47 -16.93 -115.73
C THR A 222 31.15 -17.00 -114.37
N THR A 223 31.96 -15.99 -114.07
CA THR A 223 32.56 -15.77 -112.75
C THR A 223 31.81 -14.63 -112.08
N GLU A 224 31.37 -14.84 -110.84
CA GLU A 224 30.96 -13.74 -109.96
C GLU A 224 32.04 -13.50 -108.91
N LEU A 225 32.31 -12.23 -108.63
CA LEU A 225 33.07 -11.78 -107.46
C LEU A 225 32.07 -11.13 -106.49
N ASN A 226 31.92 -11.69 -105.30
CA ASN A 226 30.91 -11.33 -104.31
C ASN A 226 31.56 -11.06 -102.94
N ASN A 227 30.81 -10.43 -102.03
CA ASN A 227 31.18 -10.28 -100.61
C ASN A 227 32.57 -9.67 -100.37
N PHE A 228 32.97 -8.68 -101.18
CA PHE A 228 34.22 -7.95 -100.98
C PHE A 228 34.24 -7.32 -99.58
N LYS A 229 35.23 -7.70 -98.76
CA LYS A 229 35.38 -7.26 -97.35
C LYS A 229 36.83 -6.86 -97.09
N VAL A 230 36.99 -5.90 -96.17
CA VAL A 230 38.26 -5.45 -95.61
C VAL A 230 38.07 -5.36 -94.11
N THR A 231 38.80 -6.19 -93.38
CA THR A 231 38.82 -6.17 -91.90
C THR A 231 40.22 -5.78 -91.43
N VAL A 232 40.34 -5.39 -90.16
CA VAL A 232 41.63 -5.50 -89.46
C VAL A 232 42.09 -6.96 -89.52
N SER A 233 43.39 -7.24 -89.65
CA SER A 233 43.88 -8.62 -89.74
C SER A 233 43.69 -9.37 -88.41
N PRO A 234 43.58 -10.71 -88.42
CA PRO A 234 43.55 -11.49 -87.17
C PRO A 234 44.77 -11.25 -86.28
N TYR A 235 45.96 -11.07 -86.88
CA TYR A 235 47.18 -10.71 -86.17
C TYR A 235 47.09 -9.33 -85.53
N GLN A 236 46.69 -8.29 -86.26
CA GLN A 236 46.55 -6.93 -85.72
C GLN A 236 45.47 -6.88 -84.62
N THR A 237 44.37 -7.61 -84.77
CA THR A 237 43.32 -7.70 -83.75
C THR A 237 43.85 -8.36 -82.47
N THR A 238 44.62 -9.44 -82.60
CA THR A 238 45.27 -10.13 -81.46
C THR A 238 46.35 -9.26 -80.82
N LYS A 239 47.09 -8.49 -81.63
CA LYS A 239 48.13 -7.55 -81.17
C LYS A 239 47.55 -6.37 -80.40
N ASP A 240 46.46 -5.78 -80.89
CA ASP A 240 45.73 -4.71 -80.20
C ASP A 240 45.15 -5.23 -78.87
N THR A 241 44.65 -6.47 -78.84
CA THR A 241 44.15 -7.14 -77.61
C THR A 241 45.28 -7.34 -76.59
N LEU A 242 46.44 -7.83 -77.00
CA LEU A 242 47.59 -8.01 -76.12
C LEU A 242 48.15 -6.68 -75.61
N ALA A 243 48.08 -5.61 -76.40
CA ALA A 243 48.47 -4.27 -75.99
C ALA A 243 47.52 -3.70 -74.92
N ASP A 244 46.19 -3.87 -75.09
CA ASP A 244 45.19 -3.54 -74.07
C ASP A 244 45.44 -4.29 -72.76
N LEU A 245 45.60 -5.62 -72.81
CA LEU A 245 45.92 -6.44 -71.64
C LEU A 245 47.24 -6.06 -70.97
N SER A 246 48.26 -5.68 -71.75
CA SER A 246 49.55 -5.21 -71.22
C SER A 246 49.51 -3.79 -70.63
N SER A 247 48.44 -3.02 -70.89
CA SER A 247 48.23 -1.67 -70.34
C SER A 247 47.45 -1.67 -69.02
N LYS A 248 46.76 -2.76 -68.71
CA LYS A 248 45.96 -2.91 -67.48
C LYS A 248 46.86 -3.15 -66.27
N PRO A 249 46.44 -2.74 -65.05
CA PRO A 249 47.08 -3.18 -63.82
C PRO A 249 47.10 -4.72 -63.78
N ILE A 250 48.25 -5.32 -63.49
CA ILE A 250 48.44 -6.79 -63.59
C ILE A 250 47.48 -7.59 -62.70
N SER A 251 46.98 -7.00 -61.61
CA SER A 251 45.96 -7.56 -60.72
C SER A 251 44.54 -7.61 -61.31
N GLN A 252 44.32 -7.00 -62.48
CA GLN A 252 43.06 -7.04 -63.23
C GLN A 252 43.11 -7.98 -64.44
N VAL A 253 44.30 -8.47 -64.84
CA VAL A 253 44.45 -9.44 -65.93
C VAL A 253 44.10 -10.82 -65.39
N THR A 254 42.98 -11.39 -65.85
CA THR A 254 42.50 -12.69 -65.38
C THR A 254 43.14 -13.84 -66.16
N LYS A 255 43.09 -15.06 -65.60
CA LYS A 255 43.45 -16.26 -66.36
C LYS A 255 42.60 -16.43 -67.63
N GLN A 256 41.32 -16.03 -67.60
CA GLN A 256 40.45 -16.09 -68.78
C GLN A 256 40.93 -15.15 -69.90
N ASP A 257 41.47 -13.98 -69.57
CA ASP A 257 42.05 -13.06 -70.55
C ASP A 257 43.28 -13.66 -71.25
N LEU A 258 44.15 -14.31 -70.47
CA LEU A 258 45.33 -15.02 -70.99
C LEU A 258 44.94 -16.22 -71.86
N ASP A 259 43.97 -17.02 -71.42
CA ASP A 259 43.48 -18.19 -72.17
C ASP A 259 42.76 -17.76 -73.46
N ASN A 260 42.00 -16.66 -73.44
CA ASN A 260 41.39 -16.04 -74.62
C ASN A 260 42.45 -15.53 -75.61
N ALA A 261 43.47 -14.82 -75.12
CA ALA A 261 44.57 -14.36 -75.96
C ALA A 261 45.35 -15.53 -76.57
N GLN A 262 45.58 -16.61 -75.81
CA GLN A 262 46.21 -17.83 -76.31
C GLN A 262 45.37 -18.48 -77.43
N ALA A 263 44.05 -18.51 -77.28
CA ALA A 263 43.14 -19.01 -78.31
C ALA A 263 43.20 -18.16 -79.59
N ALA A 264 43.28 -16.83 -79.49
CA ALA A 264 43.42 -15.94 -80.64
C ALA A 264 44.78 -16.12 -81.36
N ILE A 265 45.90 -16.16 -80.63
CA ILE A 265 47.23 -16.47 -81.18
C ILE A 265 47.23 -17.83 -81.88
N ASN A 266 46.49 -18.80 -81.36
CA ASN A 266 46.42 -20.14 -81.95
C ASN A 266 45.78 -20.17 -83.34
N GLN A 267 44.90 -19.24 -83.68
CA GLN A 267 44.28 -19.11 -85.01
C GLN A 267 45.19 -18.46 -86.06
N LEU A 268 46.35 -17.90 -85.67
CA LEU A 268 47.28 -17.27 -86.62
C LEU A 268 48.04 -18.33 -87.44
N THR A 269 48.12 -18.09 -88.75
CA THR A 269 48.76 -18.97 -89.74
C THR A 269 50.22 -18.61 -90.01
N ASP A 270 50.61 -17.34 -89.91
CA ASP A 270 52.01 -16.91 -90.03
C ASP A 270 52.78 -17.22 -88.74
N ALA A 271 53.85 -18.02 -88.87
CA ALA A 271 54.64 -18.49 -87.73
C ALA A 271 55.45 -17.39 -87.03
N THR A 272 55.85 -16.32 -87.75
CA THR A 272 56.65 -15.22 -87.22
C THR A 272 55.77 -14.27 -86.40
N GLN A 273 54.61 -13.88 -86.97
CA GLN A 273 53.55 -13.14 -86.28
C GLN A 273 53.08 -13.88 -85.02
N LYS A 274 52.87 -15.21 -85.13
CA LYS A 274 52.47 -16.05 -83.99
C LYS A 274 53.54 -16.08 -82.90
N ALA A 275 54.82 -16.22 -83.25
CA ALA A 275 55.92 -16.21 -82.29
C ALA A 275 56.09 -14.85 -81.59
N GLU A 276 55.93 -13.72 -82.31
CA GLU A 276 55.96 -12.37 -81.72
C GLU A 276 54.90 -12.24 -80.62
N LEU A 277 53.64 -12.53 -80.94
CA LEU A 277 52.52 -12.38 -80.00
C LEU A 277 52.56 -13.42 -78.87
N GLN A 278 53.05 -14.64 -79.14
CA GLN A 278 53.28 -15.64 -78.10
C GLN A 278 54.33 -15.17 -77.08
N ASN A 279 55.41 -14.51 -77.53
CA ASN A 279 56.41 -13.95 -76.61
C ASN A 279 55.81 -12.84 -75.74
N THR A 280 54.94 -11.98 -76.28
CA THR A 280 54.20 -10.99 -75.50
C THR A 280 53.28 -11.65 -74.47
N LEU A 281 52.50 -12.67 -74.87
CA LEU A 281 51.60 -13.38 -73.95
C LEU A 281 52.36 -14.14 -72.87
N ASN A 282 53.50 -14.77 -73.20
CA ASN A 282 54.37 -15.44 -72.23
C ASN A 282 54.88 -14.45 -71.17
N GLY A 283 55.32 -13.26 -71.61
CA GLY A 283 55.77 -12.17 -70.73
C GLY A 283 54.66 -11.63 -69.82
N LEU A 284 53.42 -11.54 -70.31
CA LEU A 284 52.26 -11.14 -69.50
C LEU A 284 51.85 -12.24 -68.51
N THR A 285 51.81 -13.50 -68.96
CA THR A 285 51.50 -14.68 -68.14
C THR A 285 52.49 -14.81 -66.97
N GLN A 286 53.79 -14.61 -67.24
CA GLN A 286 54.81 -14.62 -66.20
C GLN A 286 54.60 -13.51 -65.15
N GLN A 287 54.17 -12.31 -65.57
CA GLN A 287 53.87 -11.21 -64.65
C GLN A 287 52.62 -11.49 -63.79
N VAL A 288 51.56 -12.08 -64.36
CA VAL A 288 50.37 -12.52 -63.60
C VAL A 288 50.77 -13.56 -62.56
N GLU A 289 51.59 -14.56 -62.92
CA GLU A 289 52.08 -15.58 -62.00
C GLU A 289 52.97 -14.98 -60.89
N THR A 290 53.91 -14.09 -61.23
CA THR A 290 54.73 -13.39 -60.21
C THR A 290 53.88 -12.55 -59.27
N ASN A 291 52.82 -11.91 -59.75
CA ASN A 291 51.86 -11.19 -58.91
C ASN A 291 51.04 -12.13 -58.01
N ALA A 292 50.60 -13.28 -58.52
CA ALA A 292 49.91 -14.31 -57.74
C ALA A 292 50.80 -14.87 -56.63
N GLN A 293 52.05 -15.23 -56.94
CA GLN A 293 53.05 -15.67 -55.95
C GLN A 293 53.33 -14.60 -54.89
N SER A 294 53.46 -13.33 -55.29
CA SER A 294 53.70 -12.22 -54.36
C SER A 294 52.52 -12.04 -53.40
N THR A 295 51.30 -12.02 -53.93
CA THR A 295 50.05 -11.89 -53.16
C THR A 295 49.85 -13.06 -52.20
N ALA A 296 50.05 -14.29 -52.68
CA ALA A 296 49.95 -15.49 -51.86
C ALA A 296 51.03 -15.54 -50.77
N ARG A 297 52.29 -15.20 -51.08
CA ARG A 297 53.38 -15.14 -50.10
C ARG A 297 53.14 -14.06 -49.04
N ALA A 298 52.65 -12.88 -49.41
CA ALA A 298 52.27 -11.86 -48.43
C ALA A 298 51.16 -12.36 -47.48
N ALA A 299 50.14 -13.06 -47.99
CA ALA A 299 49.07 -13.63 -47.18
C ALA A 299 49.54 -14.77 -46.26
N VAL A 300 50.37 -15.69 -46.76
CA VAL A 300 50.93 -16.81 -45.98
C VAL A 300 51.88 -16.31 -44.90
N ASN A 301 52.80 -15.40 -45.23
CA ASN A 301 53.66 -14.76 -44.24
C ASN A 301 52.82 -14.02 -43.17
N GLY A 302 51.72 -13.37 -43.57
CA GLY A 302 50.78 -12.69 -42.67
C GLY A 302 50.06 -13.59 -41.64
N LEU A 303 50.12 -14.92 -41.79
CA LEU A 303 49.66 -15.88 -40.78
C LEU A 303 50.61 -15.94 -39.56
N PHE A 304 51.85 -15.48 -39.71
CA PHE A 304 52.92 -15.64 -38.72
C PHE A 304 53.32 -14.32 -38.05
N THR A 305 53.88 -14.44 -36.85
CA THR A 305 54.53 -13.34 -36.13
C THR A 305 55.74 -12.87 -36.94
N ASN A 306 55.99 -11.55 -36.95
CA ASN A 306 57.02 -10.89 -37.75
C ASN A 306 56.95 -11.13 -39.28
N GLN A 307 55.87 -11.72 -39.78
CA GLN A 307 55.70 -12.14 -41.18
C GLN A 307 56.72 -13.21 -41.64
N ASP A 308 57.08 -14.15 -40.74
CA ASP A 308 58.08 -15.19 -40.96
C ASP A 308 57.49 -16.62 -40.81
N PRO A 309 57.33 -17.40 -41.91
CA PRO A 309 56.85 -18.79 -41.88
C PRO A 309 57.74 -19.83 -41.19
N THR A 310 58.88 -19.43 -40.62
CA THR A 310 59.68 -20.26 -39.71
C THR A 310 59.32 -20.07 -38.24
N GLY A 311 58.60 -19.00 -37.92
CA GLY A 311 58.24 -18.62 -36.55
C GLY A 311 56.88 -19.15 -36.06
N SER A 312 56.43 -18.57 -34.95
CA SER A 312 55.10 -18.85 -34.39
C SER A 312 53.99 -18.11 -35.14
N ILE A 313 52.80 -18.71 -35.24
CA ILE A 313 51.59 -18.06 -35.74
C ILE A 313 51.31 -16.74 -35.02
N LYS A 314 50.65 -15.82 -35.74
CA LYS A 314 50.28 -14.50 -35.24
C LYS A 314 49.24 -14.62 -34.11
N ALA A 315 49.38 -13.81 -33.06
CA ALA A 315 48.37 -13.71 -32.01
C ALA A 315 47.00 -13.32 -32.59
N GLY A 316 45.95 -14.08 -32.24
CA GLY A 316 44.60 -13.89 -32.76
C GLY A 316 44.36 -14.45 -34.17
N LEU A 317 45.23 -15.31 -34.69
CA LEU A 317 44.99 -16.03 -35.94
C LEU A 317 43.71 -16.89 -35.84
N THR A 318 42.89 -16.88 -36.89
CA THR A 318 41.67 -17.70 -37.00
C THR A 318 41.73 -18.62 -38.21
N GLN A 319 40.89 -19.66 -38.22
CA GLN A 319 40.77 -20.58 -39.36
C GLN A 319 40.51 -19.82 -40.67
N GLY A 320 39.60 -18.83 -40.66
CA GLY A 320 39.28 -18.02 -41.84
C GLY A 320 40.45 -17.20 -42.41
N ASN A 321 41.50 -16.94 -41.61
CA ASN A 321 42.73 -16.34 -42.13
C ASN A 321 43.56 -17.37 -42.92
N ILE A 322 43.66 -18.60 -42.41
CA ILE A 322 44.35 -19.72 -43.07
C ILE A 322 43.59 -20.10 -44.35
N ASP A 323 42.26 -20.17 -44.31
CA ASP A 323 41.41 -20.46 -45.46
C ASP A 323 41.59 -19.40 -46.57
N ALA A 324 41.63 -18.11 -46.20
CA ALA A 324 41.86 -17.02 -47.14
C ALA A 324 43.26 -17.05 -47.78
N ALA A 325 44.31 -17.35 -46.99
CA ALA A 325 45.65 -17.56 -47.53
C ALA A 325 45.70 -18.78 -48.47
N THR A 326 45.03 -19.88 -48.09
CA THR A 326 44.92 -21.11 -48.90
C THR A 326 44.26 -20.83 -50.25
N ALA A 327 43.19 -20.01 -50.28
CA ALA A 327 42.54 -19.61 -51.52
C ALA A 327 43.47 -18.83 -52.46
N LEU A 328 44.32 -17.95 -51.93
CA LEU A 328 45.32 -17.21 -52.71
C LEU A 328 46.44 -18.13 -53.22
N VAL A 329 46.94 -19.05 -52.38
CA VAL A 329 47.94 -20.05 -52.77
C VAL A 329 47.39 -20.99 -53.86
N ASN A 330 46.09 -21.31 -53.83
CA ASN A 330 45.46 -22.13 -54.87
C ASN A 330 45.45 -21.47 -56.25
N ASN A 331 45.57 -20.15 -56.36
CA ASN A 331 45.69 -19.42 -57.62
C ASN A 331 47.10 -19.39 -58.22
N VAL A 332 48.15 -19.73 -57.43
CA VAL A 332 49.53 -19.86 -57.91
C VAL A 332 49.64 -21.03 -58.89
N THR A 333 50.30 -20.86 -60.03
CA THR A 333 50.45 -21.90 -61.07
C THR A 333 51.82 -22.56 -61.08
N ASP A 334 52.88 -21.89 -60.60
CA ASP A 334 54.19 -22.52 -60.38
C ASP A 334 54.09 -23.59 -59.28
N ALA A 335 54.40 -24.83 -59.64
CA ALA A 335 54.24 -25.98 -58.75
C ALA A 335 55.18 -25.93 -57.52
N THR A 336 56.37 -25.33 -57.66
CA THR A 336 57.37 -25.27 -56.59
C THR A 336 57.03 -24.19 -55.58
N ALA A 337 56.70 -22.98 -56.05
CA ALA A 337 56.24 -21.89 -55.21
C ALA A 337 54.92 -22.24 -54.51
N LYS A 338 53.99 -22.89 -55.22
CA LYS A 338 52.74 -23.39 -54.63
C LYS A 338 52.97 -24.43 -53.55
N ALA A 339 53.81 -25.45 -53.79
CA ALA A 339 54.10 -26.48 -52.81
C ALA A 339 54.75 -25.92 -51.53
N GLN A 340 55.71 -24.99 -51.67
CA GLN A 340 56.32 -24.30 -50.53
C GLN A 340 55.28 -23.52 -49.72
N LEU A 341 54.45 -22.70 -50.38
CA LEU A 341 53.41 -21.91 -49.72
C LEU A 341 52.34 -22.80 -49.06
N GLN A 342 51.99 -23.95 -49.66
CA GLN A 342 51.09 -24.94 -49.06
C GLN A 342 51.70 -25.61 -47.82
N ALA A 343 53.00 -25.89 -47.81
CA ALA A 343 53.70 -26.40 -46.63
C ALA A 343 53.72 -25.35 -45.49
N ASP A 344 53.91 -24.08 -45.82
CA ASP A 344 53.87 -22.99 -44.84
C ASP A 344 52.45 -22.73 -44.28
N VAL A 345 51.41 -22.82 -45.12
CA VAL A 345 50.00 -22.87 -44.67
C VAL A 345 49.76 -24.05 -43.71
N ALA A 346 50.29 -25.24 -44.03
CA ALA A 346 50.12 -26.42 -43.19
C ALA A 346 50.80 -26.28 -41.80
N LYS A 347 51.96 -25.60 -41.71
CA LYS A 347 52.57 -25.23 -40.42
C LYS A 347 51.65 -24.32 -39.60
N ALA A 348 51.07 -23.30 -40.23
CA ALA A 348 50.14 -22.39 -39.55
C ALA A 348 48.91 -23.13 -39.01
N GLN A 349 48.36 -24.06 -39.80
CA GLN A 349 47.24 -24.92 -39.38
C GLN A 349 47.63 -25.80 -38.19
N GLN A 350 48.77 -26.50 -38.25
CA GLN A 350 49.26 -27.35 -37.17
C GLN A 350 49.44 -26.58 -35.87
N GLN A 351 50.01 -25.37 -35.92
CA GLN A 351 50.17 -24.52 -34.74
C GLN A 351 48.81 -24.02 -34.20
N LEU A 352 47.86 -23.67 -35.06
CA LEU A 352 46.54 -23.19 -34.64
C LEU A 352 45.70 -24.30 -34.00
N ASP A 353 45.65 -25.49 -34.59
CA ASP A 353 44.97 -26.65 -33.98
C ASP A 353 45.64 -27.04 -32.65
N THR A 354 46.98 -26.95 -32.56
CA THR A 354 47.71 -27.16 -31.31
C THR A 354 47.35 -26.12 -30.25
N GLN A 355 47.29 -24.84 -30.59
CA GLN A 355 46.90 -23.76 -29.68
C GLN A 355 45.46 -23.92 -29.17
N ASN A 356 44.53 -24.25 -30.07
CA ASN A 356 43.12 -24.49 -29.73
C ASN A 356 42.96 -25.70 -28.80
N ALA A 357 43.67 -26.80 -29.10
CA ALA A 357 43.63 -28.02 -28.29
C ALA A 357 44.28 -27.84 -26.91
N ASP A 358 45.45 -27.19 -26.84
CA ASP A 358 46.14 -26.87 -25.58
C ASP A 358 45.29 -25.97 -24.67
N SER A 359 44.65 -24.94 -25.24
CA SER A 359 43.70 -24.08 -24.53
C SER A 359 42.48 -24.85 -24.02
N ALA A 360 41.90 -25.73 -24.84
CA ALA A 360 40.72 -26.53 -24.45
C ALA A 360 41.04 -27.54 -23.35
N VAL A 361 42.20 -28.21 -23.42
CA VAL A 361 42.64 -29.16 -22.39
C VAL A 361 42.97 -28.47 -21.08
N LYS A 362 43.62 -27.30 -21.11
CA LYS A 362 43.85 -26.48 -19.91
C LYS A 362 42.54 -26.07 -19.22
N ASN A 363 41.52 -25.72 -20.00
CA ASN A 363 40.19 -25.36 -19.48
C ASN A 363 39.41 -26.55 -18.85
N LEU A 364 39.94 -27.78 -18.87
CA LEU A 364 39.41 -28.89 -18.06
C LEU A 364 39.81 -28.79 -16.57
N PHE A 365 40.78 -27.92 -16.23
CA PHE A 365 41.39 -27.82 -14.91
C PHE A 365 41.21 -26.43 -14.27
N LYS A 366 41.28 -26.36 -12.94
CA LYS A 366 41.31 -25.09 -12.20
C LYS A 366 42.58 -24.31 -12.57
N ASN A 367 42.44 -22.98 -12.64
CA ASN A 367 43.52 -22.05 -12.97
C ASN A 367 44.25 -22.34 -14.29
N GLN A 368 43.65 -23.14 -15.20
CA GLN A 368 44.27 -23.60 -16.45
C GLN A 368 45.58 -24.42 -16.27
N ASP A 369 45.73 -25.13 -15.14
CA ASP A 369 46.88 -26.00 -14.84
C ASP A 369 46.57 -27.51 -15.00
N PRO A 370 47.09 -28.20 -16.04
CA PRO A 370 46.91 -29.64 -16.24
C PRO A 370 47.59 -30.56 -15.21
N ASN A 371 48.27 -30.02 -14.20
CA ASN A 371 48.78 -30.77 -13.05
C ASN A 371 47.93 -30.55 -11.78
N GLY A 372 46.98 -29.62 -11.84
CA GLY A 372 46.05 -29.31 -10.75
C GLY A 372 44.82 -30.22 -10.72
N THR A 373 43.75 -29.70 -10.11
CA THR A 373 42.45 -30.38 -10.03
C THR A 373 41.53 -30.00 -11.19
N MET A 374 40.61 -30.89 -11.55
CA MET A 374 39.51 -30.66 -12.48
C MET A 374 38.73 -29.37 -12.16
N LYS A 375 38.27 -28.65 -13.18
CA LYS A 375 37.44 -27.44 -12.97
C LYS A 375 36.14 -27.80 -12.23
N ASP A 376 35.63 -26.85 -11.46
CA ASP A 376 34.32 -27.00 -10.84
C ASP A 376 33.24 -27.12 -11.92
N GLY A 377 32.35 -28.11 -11.77
CA GLY A 377 31.34 -28.42 -12.78
C GLY A 377 31.90 -28.97 -14.10
N LEU A 378 33.08 -29.60 -14.10
CA LEU A 378 33.56 -30.37 -15.26
C LEU A 378 32.55 -31.48 -15.62
N THR A 379 32.16 -31.54 -16.89
CA THR A 379 31.27 -32.56 -17.44
C THR A 379 31.99 -33.46 -18.44
N GLN A 380 31.41 -34.62 -18.76
CA GLN A 380 31.92 -35.47 -19.85
C GLN A 380 31.97 -34.71 -21.18
N ALA A 381 30.98 -33.86 -21.47
CA ALA A 381 30.90 -33.09 -22.71
C ALA A 381 32.05 -32.08 -22.88
N ASP A 382 32.59 -31.52 -21.78
CA ASP A 382 33.79 -30.69 -21.82
C ASP A 382 35.02 -31.51 -22.28
N ILE A 383 35.18 -32.71 -21.70
CA ILE A 383 36.28 -33.63 -22.01
C ILE A 383 36.18 -34.12 -23.46
N ASP A 384 34.97 -34.47 -23.90
CA ASP A 384 34.69 -34.91 -25.28
C ASP A 384 35.00 -33.78 -26.29
N ALA A 385 34.66 -32.53 -25.96
CA ALA A 385 34.96 -31.36 -26.79
C ALA A 385 36.47 -31.07 -26.89
N ALA A 386 37.20 -31.14 -25.77
CA ALA A 386 38.67 -31.04 -25.78
C ALA A 386 39.30 -32.20 -26.59
N THR A 387 38.79 -33.42 -26.43
CA THR A 387 39.21 -34.60 -27.19
C THR A 387 38.97 -34.43 -28.70
N ALA A 388 37.87 -33.80 -29.11
CA ALA A 388 37.59 -33.50 -30.51
C ALA A 388 38.60 -32.50 -31.13
N LEU A 389 39.15 -31.57 -30.34
CA LEU A 389 40.21 -30.66 -30.78
C LEU A 389 41.59 -31.34 -30.80
N VAL A 390 41.95 -32.10 -29.75
CA VAL A 390 43.22 -32.84 -29.70
C VAL A 390 43.34 -33.86 -30.84
N LYS A 391 42.22 -34.44 -31.29
CA LYS A 391 42.20 -35.32 -32.48
C LYS A 391 42.75 -34.63 -33.75
N LYS A 392 42.59 -33.32 -33.91
CA LYS A 392 43.13 -32.55 -35.05
C LYS A 392 44.63 -32.30 -34.99
N VAL A 393 45.22 -32.31 -33.78
CA VAL A 393 46.67 -32.07 -33.60
C VAL A 393 47.46 -33.16 -34.32
N THR A 394 48.36 -32.74 -35.22
CA THR A 394 49.21 -33.62 -36.03
C THR A 394 50.63 -33.76 -35.49
N ASP A 395 51.08 -32.89 -34.59
CA ASP A 395 52.31 -33.10 -33.82
C ASP A 395 52.12 -34.30 -32.87
N PRO A 396 52.87 -35.40 -33.02
CA PRO A 396 52.63 -36.61 -32.24
C PRO A 396 53.02 -36.44 -30.77
N THR A 397 54.05 -35.64 -30.47
CA THR A 397 54.56 -35.43 -29.12
C THR A 397 53.60 -34.56 -28.32
N LYS A 398 53.18 -33.42 -28.88
CA LYS A 398 52.23 -32.52 -28.23
C LYS A 398 50.82 -33.12 -28.18
N LYS A 399 50.41 -33.93 -29.16
CA LYS A 399 49.17 -34.71 -29.08
C LYS A 399 49.19 -35.67 -27.89
N ALA A 400 50.24 -36.48 -27.74
CA ALA A 400 50.36 -37.42 -26.62
C ALA A 400 50.35 -36.72 -25.24
N GLU A 401 50.99 -35.55 -25.12
CA GLU A 401 50.93 -34.72 -23.91
C GLU A 401 49.49 -34.28 -23.58
N LEU A 402 48.74 -33.83 -24.59
CA LEU A 402 47.36 -33.38 -24.43
C LEU A 402 46.38 -34.53 -24.18
N GLU A 403 46.57 -35.69 -24.81
CA GLU A 403 45.80 -36.92 -24.55
C GLU A 403 46.05 -37.45 -23.13
N ALA A 404 47.30 -37.40 -22.63
CA ALA A 404 47.62 -37.73 -21.25
C ALA A 404 46.96 -36.78 -20.24
N ASN A 405 46.89 -35.48 -20.55
CA ASN A 405 46.20 -34.50 -19.72
C ASN A 405 44.66 -34.69 -19.77
N ILE A 406 44.07 -35.07 -20.90
CA ILE A 406 42.67 -35.50 -20.99
C ILE A 406 42.41 -36.72 -20.10
N ALA A 407 43.30 -37.71 -20.10
CA ALA A 407 43.19 -38.89 -19.25
C ALA A 407 43.25 -38.55 -17.74
N LYS A 408 44.06 -37.56 -17.33
CA LYS A 408 44.03 -37.03 -15.94
C LYS A 408 42.65 -36.45 -15.59
N ALA A 409 42.10 -35.58 -16.45
CA ALA A 409 40.81 -34.93 -16.22
C ALA A 409 39.67 -35.96 -16.14
N GLN A 410 39.66 -36.93 -17.06
CA GLN A 410 38.70 -38.05 -17.07
C GLN A 410 38.82 -38.90 -15.80
N LYS A 411 40.04 -39.20 -15.33
CA LYS A 411 40.22 -39.95 -14.08
C LYS A 411 39.64 -39.18 -12.89
N GLN A 412 39.94 -37.89 -12.75
CA GLN A 412 39.42 -37.08 -11.64
C GLN A 412 37.89 -36.99 -11.67
N LEU A 413 37.27 -36.81 -12.85
CA LEU A 413 35.81 -36.84 -12.99
C LEU A 413 35.23 -38.20 -12.58
N ASN A 414 35.83 -39.31 -13.02
CA ASN A 414 35.41 -40.66 -12.65
C ASN A 414 35.57 -40.93 -11.15
N ASP A 415 36.68 -40.49 -10.55
CA ASP A 415 36.94 -40.59 -9.10
C ASP A 415 35.88 -39.81 -8.31
N GLN A 416 35.52 -38.60 -8.75
CA GLN A 416 34.48 -37.78 -8.11
C GLN A 416 33.08 -38.40 -8.24
N ILE A 417 32.74 -38.97 -9.40
CA ILE A 417 31.49 -39.71 -9.60
C ILE A 417 31.43 -40.96 -8.69
N ALA A 418 32.53 -41.70 -8.58
CA ALA A 418 32.62 -42.87 -7.69
C ALA A 418 32.52 -42.48 -6.20
N ALA A 419 33.16 -41.38 -5.80
CA ALA A 419 33.09 -40.84 -4.44
C ALA A 419 31.67 -40.40 -4.07
N ASP A 420 30.97 -39.68 -4.97
CA ASP A 420 29.56 -39.35 -4.72
C ASP A 420 28.69 -40.62 -4.70
N LYS A 421 28.97 -41.62 -5.54
CA LYS A 421 28.19 -42.87 -5.52
C LYS A 421 28.35 -43.67 -4.22
N ALA A 422 29.54 -43.63 -3.61
CA ALA A 422 29.77 -44.15 -2.27
C ALA A 422 28.99 -43.33 -1.21
N GLN A 423 29.04 -42.00 -1.30
CA GLN A 423 28.33 -41.09 -0.39
C GLN A 423 26.80 -41.26 -0.45
N GLN A 424 26.23 -41.36 -1.65
CA GLN A 424 24.82 -41.71 -1.89
C GLN A 424 24.43 -43.03 -1.20
N THR A 425 25.31 -44.03 -1.27
CA THR A 425 25.08 -45.36 -0.69
C THR A 425 25.09 -45.32 0.84
N LEU A 426 26.07 -44.63 1.43
CA LEU A 426 26.16 -44.42 2.89
C LEU A 426 24.97 -43.62 3.42
N ALA A 427 24.64 -42.50 2.77
CA ALA A 427 23.50 -41.66 3.13
C ALA A 427 22.17 -42.42 3.02
N THR A 428 21.97 -43.20 1.95
CA THR A 428 20.78 -44.05 1.79
C THR A 428 20.69 -45.11 2.88
N TYR A 429 21.80 -45.76 3.23
CA TYR A 429 21.83 -46.75 4.31
C TYR A 429 21.44 -46.13 5.66
N LEU A 430 22.06 -45.00 6.05
CA LEU A 430 21.77 -44.33 7.32
C LEU A 430 20.33 -43.82 7.41
N VAL A 431 19.83 -43.16 6.35
CA VAL A 431 18.44 -42.71 6.27
C VAL A 431 17.47 -43.90 6.40
N ASN A 432 17.78 -45.04 5.77
CA ASN A 432 16.96 -46.24 5.90
C ASN A 432 16.98 -46.79 7.34
N GLN A 433 18.12 -46.81 8.04
CA GLN A 433 18.22 -47.33 9.43
C GLN A 433 17.38 -46.53 10.46
N LEU A 434 17.00 -45.29 10.15
CA LEU A 434 16.05 -44.52 10.98
C LEU A 434 14.65 -45.15 11.03
N TYR A 435 14.31 -46.00 10.06
CA TYR A 435 12.98 -46.59 9.91
C TYR A 435 12.95 -48.07 10.25
N LYS A 436 11.80 -48.52 10.74
CA LYS A 436 11.56 -49.93 11.06
C LYS A 436 11.79 -50.80 9.82
N ASN A 437 12.49 -51.92 10.02
CA ASN A 437 12.90 -52.84 8.96
C ASN A 437 13.65 -52.14 7.80
N ALA A 438 14.41 -51.08 8.09
CA ALA A 438 15.15 -50.27 7.13
C ALA A 438 14.29 -49.68 5.97
N THR A 439 12.98 -49.46 6.20
CA THR A 439 12.01 -49.15 5.14
C THR A 439 11.30 -47.81 5.38
N PRO A 440 11.77 -46.69 4.78
CA PRO A 440 11.16 -45.36 4.94
C PRO A 440 9.67 -45.25 4.61
N ALA A 441 9.19 -46.04 3.65
CA ALA A 441 7.78 -46.06 3.26
C ALA A 441 6.82 -46.62 4.34
N THR A 442 7.33 -47.10 5.47
CA THR A 442 6.50 -47.52 6.61
C THR A 442 6.00 -46.35 7.46
N ASP A 443 6.65 -45.18 7.39
CA ASP A 443 6.41 -44.04 8.30
C ASP A 443 6.50 -44.39 9.81
N ILE A 444 7.22 -45.47 10.14
CA ILE A 444 7.46 -45.94 11.50
C ILE A 444 8.97 -45.93 11.76
N LEU A 445 9.40 -45.18 12.78
CA LEU A 445 10.81 -45.18 13.21
C LEU A 445 11.25 -46.55 13.75
N ASN A 446 12.55 -46.82 13.62
CA ASN A 446 13.17 -47.97 14.25
C ASN A 446 13.20 -47.79 15.79
N THR A 447 13.18 -48.89 16.54
CA THR A 447 13.23 -48.83 18.01
C THR A 447 14.59 -48.35 18.50
N GLY A 448 14.62 -47.29 19.31
CA GLY A 448 15.87 -46.73 19.85
C GLY A 448 16.56 -45.69 18.94
N VAL A 449 15.89 -45.19 17.91
CA VAL A 449 16.36 -43.99 17.17
C VAL A 449 16.53 -42.82 18.13
N THR A 450 17.62 -42.09 17.98
CA THR A 450 17.95 -40.88 18.75
C THR A 450 18.12 -39.69 17.82
N GLN A 451 18.06 -38.47 18.36
CA GLN A 451 18.34 -37.24 17.60
C GLN A 451 19.70 -37.33 16.88
N VAL A 452 20.73 -37.81 17.58
CA VAL A 452 22.10 -38.00 17.03
C VAL A 452 22.12 -38.92 15.80
N ALA A 453 21.25 -39.94 15.74
CA ALA A 453 21.15 -40.80 14.56
C ALA A 453 20.57 -40.04 13.34
N ILE A 454 19.57 -39.18 13.57
CA ILE A 454 18.94 -38.34 12.55
C ILE A 454 19.92 -37.24 12.09
N ASP A 455 20.64 -36.62 13.03
CA ASP A 455 21.68 -35.62 12.74
C ASP A 455 22.81 -36.22 11.88
N ASN A 456 23.31 -37.41 12.24
CA ASN A 456 24.33 -38.12 11.47
C ASN A 456 23.85 -38.49 10.06
N ALA A 457 22.62 -39.01 9.93
CA ALA A 457 22.04 -39.29 8.61
C ALA A 457 21.91 -37.99 7.78
N THR A 458 21.50 -36.89 8.40
CA THR A 458 21.38 -35.56 7.76
C THR A 458 22.75 -35.03 7.31
N ALA A 459 23.80 -35.23 8.11
CA ALA A 459 25.17 -34.84 7.78
C ALA A 459 25.69 -35.61 6.54
N GLU A 460 25.45 -36.92 6.46
CA GLU A 460 25.87 -37.72 5.30
C GLU A 460 25.02 -37.44 4.03
N VAL A 461 23.72 -37.15 4.18
CA VAL A 461 22.88 -36.66 3.06
C VAL A 461 23.37 -35.32 2.54
N ASN A 462 23.84 -34.43 3.42
CA ASN A 462 24.33 -33.11 3.00
C ASN A 462 25.61 -33.16 2.16
N LYS A 463 26.41 -34.24 2.24
CA LYS A 463 27.61 -34.43 1.41
C LYS A 463 27.32 -34.93 0.00
N VAL A 464 26.12 -35.46 -0.28
CA VAL A 464 25.74 -35.95 -1.61
C VAL A 464 25.71 -34.80 -2.62
N GLN A 465 26.30 -35.00 -3.80
CA GLN A 465 26.35 -34.05 -4.91
C GLN A 465 25.18 -34.24 -5.90
N ASP A 466 24.71 -35.46 -6.13
CA ASP A 466 23.47 -35.70 -6.90
C ASP A 466 22.28 -35.01 -6.21
N ALA A 467 21.82 -33.90 -6.80
CA ALA A 467 20.75 -33.08 -6.26
C ALA A 467 19.39 -33.79 -6.18
N THR A 468 19.15 -34.79 -7.03
CA THR A 468 17.89 -35.57 -7.04
C THR A 468 17.87 -36.54 -5.87
N ILE A 469 18.95 -37.30 -5.69
CA ILE A 469 19.09 -38.27 -4.60
C ILE A 469 19.19 -37.54 -3.26
N LYS A 470 19.93 -36.43 -3.18
CA LYS A 470 19.96 -35.57 -2.00
C LYS A 470 18.56 -35.06 -1.63
N ALA A 471 17.79 -34.56 -2.59
CA ALA A 471 16.43 -34.06 -2.32
C ALA A 471 15.45 -35.17 -1.87
N ASP A 472 15.58 -36.40 -2.37
CA ASP A 472 14.79 -37.55 -1.91
C ASP A 472 15.19 -38.00 -0.48
N LEU A 473 16.49 -38.14 -0.23
CA LEU A 473 16.99 -38.52 1.10
C LEU A 473 16.72 -37.43 2.17
N THR A 474 16.81 -36.14 1.82
CA THR A 474 16.43 -35.04 2.74
C THR A 474 14.95 -35.10 3.11
N LYS A 475 14.04 -35.43 2.17
CA LYS A 475 12.61 -35.62 2.53
C LYS A 475 12.43 -36.74 3.54
N LYS A 476 13.14 -37.86 3.37
CA LYS A 476 13.10 -39.01 4.27
C LYS A 476 13.71 -38.68 5.64
N VAL A 477 14.83 -37.96 5.70
CA VAL A 477 15.45 -37.58 6.99
C VAL A 477 14.58 -36.55 7.75
N ASN A 478 13.98 -35.59 7.05
CA ASN A 478 13.02 -34.64 7.62
C ASN A 478 11.76 -35.37 8.12
N ARG A 479 11.25 -36.35 7.36
CA ARG A 479 10.10 -37.16 7.78
C ARG A 479 10.43 -38.00 9.03
N ALA A 480 11.64 -38.55 9.13
CA ALA A 480 12.11 -39.20 10.36
C ALA A 480 12.15 -38.22 11.54
N GLN A 481 12.58 -36.96 11.33
CA GLN A 481 12.53 -35.91 12.35
C GLN A 481 11.09 -35.57 12.80
N GLU A 482 10.14 -35.44 11.87
CA GLU A 482 8.73 -35.22 12.18
C GLU A 482 8.16 -36.34 13.06
N LEU A 483 8.47 -37.60 12.71
CA LEU A 483 8.06 -38.78 13.46
C LEU A 483 8.73 -38.84 14.84
N PHE A 484 10.02 -38.50 14.94
CA PHE A 484 10.77 -38.48 16.20
C PHE A 484 10.23 -37.41 17.14
N ASN A 485 9.97 -36.21 16.62
CA ASN A 485 9.29 -35.15 17.35
C ASN A 485 7.90 -35.63 17.80
N SER A 486 7.10 -36.25 16.93
CA SER A 486 5.75 -36.75 17.26
C SER A 486 5.73 -37.87 18.32
N GLN A 487 6.81 -38.64 18.43
CA GLN A 487 7.00 -39.61 19.51
C GLN A 487 7.37 -38.92 20.83
N ASN A 488 8.25 -37.91 20.79
CA ASN A 488 8.77 -37.19 21.95
C ASN A 488 7.99 -35.91 22.34
N VAL A 489 6.88 -35.59 21.67
CA VAL A 489 5.89 -34.63 22.17
C VAL A 489 5.40 -35.14 23.52
N ALA A 490 5.64 -34.34 24.56
CA ALA A 490 5.10 -34.54 25.90
C ALA A 490 3.58 -34.72 25.81
N LYS A 491 3.04 -35.72 26.50
CA LYS A 491 1.62 -36.09 26.44
C LYS A 491 1.11 -36.22 27.85
N GLY A 492 -0.01 -35.58 28.13
CA GLY A 492 -0.72 -35.76 29.38
C GLY A 492 -2.17 -35.37 29.27
N THR A 493 -2.99 -35.88 30.18
CA THR A 493 -4.41 -35.55 30.27
C THR A 493 -4.74 -35.11 31.69
N ILE A 494 -5.81 -34.32 31.84
CA ILE A 494 -6.34 -33.90 33.14
C ILE A 494 -7.83 -34.19 33.21
N VAL A 495 -8.30 -34.64 34.37
CA VAL A 495 -9.73 -34.88 34.64
C VAL A 495 -10.04 -34.26 36.01
N PRO A 496 -10.55 -33.02 36.05
CA PRO A 496 -10.97 -32.39 37.30
C PRO A 496 -12.22 -33.07 37.87
N ALA A 497 -12.27 -33.20 39.19
CA ALA A 497 -13.49 -33.53 39.91
C ALA A 497 -14.47 -32.35 39.91
N ALA A 498 -15.73 -32.61 40.28
CA ALA A 498 -16.70 -31.54 40.51
C ALA A 498 -16.27 -30.66 41.71
N TYR A 499 -16.38 -29.35 41.54
CA TYR A 499 -15.90 -28.35 42.50
C TYR A 499 -17.09 -27.65 43.20
N THR A 500 -17.11 -27.70 44.53
CA THR A 500 -18.06 -26.95 45.36
C THR A 500 -17.51 -25.53 45.61
N PRO A 501 -18.26 -24.45 45.26
CA PRO A 501 -17.87 -23.09 45.60
C PRO A 501 -17.59 -22.92 47.10
N GLY A 502 -16.38 -22.49 47.44
CA GLY A 502 -15.88 -22.37 48.82
C GLY A 502 -14.82 -23.41 49.20
N ASN A 503 -14.64 -24.48 48.42
CA ASN A 503 -13.49 -25.38 48.58
C ASN A 503 -12.19 -24.64 48.23
N THR A 504 -11.13 -24.85 49.00
CA THR A 504 -9.84 -24.16 48.82
C THR A 504 -9.07 -24.59 47.56
N ALA A 505 -9.39 -25.75 46.99
CA ALA A 505 -8.74 -26.31 45.81
C ALA A 505 -9.73 -27.08 44.91
N ILE A 506 -9.41 -27.14 43.61
CA ILE A 506 -9.93 -28.15 42.67
C ILE A 506 -8.99 -29.35 42.71
N THR A 507 -9.53 -30.55 42.85
CA THR A 507 -8.76 -31.81 42.76
C THR A 507 -9.17 -32.61 41.54
N GLY A 508 -8.42 -33.66 41.22
CA GLY A 508 -8.75 -34.60 40.16
C GLY A 508 -7.60 -35.54 39.85
N VAL A 509 -7.68 -36.23 38.71
CA VAL A 509 -6.61 -37.11 38.22
C VAL A 509 -5.92 -36.51 36.99
N PHE A 510 -4.69 -36.95 36.75
CA PHE A 510 -3.93 -36.65 35.54
C PHE A 510 -3.14 -37.88 35.09
N THR A 511 -2.74 -37.90 33.82
CA THR A 511 -1.79 -38.90 33.31
C THR A 511 -0.68 -38.23 32.50
N GLY A 512 0.47 -38.89 32.37
CA GLY A 512 1.59 -38.40 31.58
C GLY A 512 2.26 -37.13 32.13
N ASP A 513 2.81 -36.31 31.23
CA ASP A 513 3.84 -35.30 31.53
C ASP A 513 3.32 -33.99 32.15
N VAL A 514 2.13 -33.99 32.77
CA VAL A 514 1.55 -32.78 33.37
C VAL A 514 2.33 -32.37 34.62
N ALA A 515 2.96 -31.20 34.56
CA ALA A 515 3.76 -30.65 35.66
C ALA A 515 3.08 -29.47 36.37
N LYS A 516 2.20 -28.76 35.67
CA LYS A 516 1.47 -27.57 36.15
C LYS A 516 0.19 -27.40 35.34
N ALA A 517 -0.75 -26.56 35.80
CA ALA A 517 -1.92 -26.17 35.02
C ALA A 517 -2.17 -24.66 35.08
N THR A 518 -3.00 -24.16 34.16
CA THR A 518 -3.52 -22.78 34.15
C THR A 518 -5.01 -22.79 34.41
N LEU A 519 -5.46 -21.94 35.34
CA LEU A 519 -6.86 -21.73 35.68
C LEU A 519 -7.42 -20.50 34.96
N THR A 520 -8.56 -20.71 34.31
CA THR A 520 -9.37 -19.67 33.66
C THR A 520 -10.78 -19.71 34.24
N VAL A 521 -11.33 -18.56 34.62
CA VAL A 521 -12.69 -18.40 35.17
C VAL A 521 -13.43 -17.35 34.36
N ASN A 522 -14.61 -17.70 33.82
CA ASN A 522 -15.41 -16.89 32.92
C ASN A 522 -14.60 -16.31 31.73
N GLY A 523 -13.71 -17.13 31.17
CA GLY A 523 -12.83 -16.75 30.06
C GLY A 523 -11.61 -15.89 30.45
N LYS A 524 -11.48 -15.47 31.71
CA LYS A 524 -10.34 -14.69 32.21
C LYS A 524 -9.31 -15.58 32.93
N TYR A 525 -8.04 -15.41 32.60
CA TYR A 525 -6.92 -16.01 33.33
C TYR A 525 -6.95 -15.61 34.81
N VAL A 526 -6.70 -16.58 35.70
CA VAL A 526 -6.57 -16.38 37.15
C VAL A 526 -5.15 -16.67 37.63
N SER A 527 -4.60 -17.84 37.30
CA SER A 527 -3.30 -18.28 37.80
C SER A 527 -2.73 -19.45 36.98
N THR A 528 -1.44 -19.73 37.17
CA THR A 528 -0.79 -20.99 36.77
C THR A 528 -0.11 -21.60 37.99
N GLY A 529 -0.20 -22.92 38.15
CA GLY A 529 0.34 -23.65 39.30
C GLY A 529 -0.31 -25.03 39.51
N GLY A 530 -0.52 -25.39 40.78
CA GLY A 530 -1.03 -26.69 41.22
C GLY A 530 0.08 -27.70 41.52
N THR A 531 -0.28 -28.76 42.24
CA THR A 531 0.61 -29.87 42.62
C THR A 531 0.15 -31.13 41.92
N PHE A 532 1.08 -31.81 41.25
CA PHE A 532 0.84 -33.00 40.41
C PHE A 532 1.74 -34.13 40.90
N SER A 533 1.15 -35.20 41.45
CA SER A 533 1.91 -36.35 41.97
C SER A 533 1.06 -37.63 41.98
N ASN A 534 1.67 -38.79 41.70
CA ASN A 534 1.03 -40.10 41.76
C ASN A 534 -0.30 -40.21 40.97
N GLY A 535 -0.41 -39.51 39.83
CA GLY A 535 -1.62 -39.47 38.99
C GLY A 535 -2.78 -38.64 39.55
N ILE A 536 -2.58 -37.94 40.68
CA ILE A 536 -3.58 -37.06 41.32
C ILE A 536 -3.05 -35.62 41.30
N PHE A 537 -3.94 -34.65 41.07
CA PHE A 537 -3.61 -33.23 41.18
C PHE A 537 -4.45 -32.50 42.23
N SER A 538 -3.87 -31.44 42.77
CA SER A 538 -4.56 -30.44 43.61
C SER A 538 -4.17 -29.04 43.14
N TYR A 539 -5.17 -28.23 42.82
CA TYR A 539 -5.01 -26.87 42.30
C TYR A 539 -5.67 -25.87 43.24
N TYR A 540 -4.88 -25.06 43.94
CA TYR A 540 -5.40 -24.06 44.88
C TYR A 540 -6.17 -22.93 44.16
N VAL A 541 -7.38 -22.63 44.64
CA VAL A 541 -8.26 -21.59 44.08
C VAL A 541 -8.75 -20.57 45.11
N GLY A 542 -8.60 -20.84 46.40
CA GLY A 542 -9.06 -19.95 47.48
C GLY A 542 -10.56 -19.66 47.35
N SER A 543 -10.92 -18.41 47.05
CA SER A 543 -12.29 -17.93 46.85
C SER A 543 -12.58 -17.45 45.41
N ALA A 544 -11.72 -17.82 44.44
CA ALA A 544 -11.78 -17.31 43.06
C ALA A 544 -12.94 -17.83 42.21
N ILE A 545 -13.73 -18.81 42.69
CA ILE A 545 -14.81 -19.48 41.95
C ILE A 545 -16.11 -19.43 42.76
N LYS A 546 -17.19 -19.03 42.10
CA LYS A 546 -18.53 -18.86 42.65
C LYS A 546 -19.54 -19.79 41.96
N SER A 547 -20.72 -19.94 42.57
CA SER A 547 -21.85 -20.65 41.98
C SER A 547 -22.23 -20.01 40.63
N GLY A 548 -22.17 -20.79 39.54
CA GLY A 548 -22.49 -20.34 38.18
C GLY A 548 -21.29 -19.93 37.32
N ASP A 549 -20.06 -19.89 37.85
CA ASP A 549 -18.87 -19.58 37.06
C ASP A 549 -18.51 -20.70 36.06
N THR A 550 -18.11 -20.32 34.85
CA THR A 550 -17.51 -21.23 33.86
C THR A 550 -16.01 -21.36 34.14
N VAL A 551 -15.59 -22.50 34.66
CA VAL A 551 -14.20 -22.74 35.09
C VAL A 551 -13.51 -23.73 34.15
N VAL A 552 -12.28 -23.43 33.74
CA VAL A 552 -11.46 -24.28 32.85
C VAL A 552 -10.06 -24.43 33.44
N LEU A 553 -9.56 -25.68 33.48
CA LEU A 553 -8.16 -25.99 33.73
C LEU A 553 -7.49 -26.44 32.42
N THR A 554 -6.33 -25.85 32.15
CA THR A 554 -5.45 -26.21 31.02
C THR A 554 -4.20 -26.86 31.57
N ALA A 555 -3.98 -28.14 31.32
CA ALA A 555 -2.80 -28.89 31.75
C ALA A 555 -1.59 -28.53 30.88
N LEU A 556 -0.44 -28.31 31.52
CA LEU A 556 0.81 -27.93 30.89
C LEU A 556 1.95 -28.89 31.26
N ASP A 557 2.92 -29.05 30.36
CA ASP A 557 4.17 -29.74 30.66
C ASP A 557 5.11 -28.90 31.54
N LYS A 558 6.32 -29.43 31.81
CA LYS A 558 7.34 -28.73 32.60
C LYS A 558 7.75 -27.37 32.01
N ASP A 559 7.78 -27.23 30.69
CA ASP A 559 8.26 -26.04 30.00
C ASP A 559 7.15 -24.99 29.89
N GLY A 560 5.90 -25.42 29.71
CA GLY A 560 4.69 -24.60 29.64
C GLY A 560 3.80 -24.87 28.43
N ASN A 561 4.08 -25.90 27.63
CA ASN A 561 3.25 -26.25 26.47
C ASN A 561 1.94 -26.88 26.93
N GLN A 562 0.84 -26.59 26.24
CA GLN A 562 -0.47 -27.15 26.54
C GLN A 562 -0.57 -28.64 26.14
N LEU A 563 -0.96 -29.48 27.10
CA LEU A 563 -1.15 -30.91 26.94
C LEU A 563 -2.63 -31.28 26.77
N ASP A 564 -3.49 -30.71 27.63
CA ASP A 564 -4.93 -30.99 27.65
C ASP A 564 -5.70 -29.79 28.24
N GLN A 565 -7.02 -29.73 28.03
CA GLN A 565 -7.91 -28.74 28.62
C GLN A 565 -9.25 -29.37 28.97
N LYS A 566 -9.80 -29.01 30.14
CA LYS A 566 -11.13 -29.44 30.61
C LYS A 566 -11.86 -28.32 31.35
N THR A 567 -13.16 -28.25 31.13
CA THR A 567 -14.09 -27.52 32.00
C THR A 567 -14.22 -28.25 33.34
N VAL A 568 -14.22 -27.51 34.43
CA VAL A 568 -14.46 -28.02 35.79
C VAL A 568 -15.95 -27.90 36.09
N GLN A 569 -16.60 -28.97 36.54
CA GLN A 569 -18.01 -28.94 36.89
C GLN A 569 -18.20 -28.20 38.22
N VAL A 570 -18.59 -26.92 38.17
CA VAL A 570 -18.93 -26.15 39.37
C VAL A 570 -20.33 -26.52 39.86
N ILE A 571 -20.45 -26.91 41.13
CA ILE A 571 -21.74 -27.27 41.74
C ILE A 571 -22.55 -26.00 42.01
N LYS A 572 -23.76 -25.91 41.43
CA LYS A 572 -24.69 -24.79 41.68
C LYS A 572 -25.20 -24.85 43.12
N LEU A 573 -24.94 -23.80 43.89
CA LEU A 573 -25.58 -23.56 45.18
C LEU A 573 -26.92 -22.85 44.99
N THR A 574 -27.95 -23.31 45.73
CA THR A 574 -29.28 -22.69 45.84
C THR A 574 -29.32 -21.56 46.87
N SER A 575 -30.16 -20.54 46.65
CA SER A 575 -30.35 -19.41 47.57
C SER A 575 -31.75 -18.80 47.43
N GLY A 576 -32.30 -18.24 48.52
CA GLY A 576 -33.59 -17.56 48.50
C GLY A 576 -33.93 -16.88 49.82
N SER A 577 -35.01 -16.10 49.84
CA SER A 577 -35.42 -15.28 50.99
C SER A 577 -36.94 -15.08 51.00
N ILE A 578 -37.51 -14.77 52.17
CA ILE A 578 -38.95 -14.51 52.38
C ILE A 578 -39.19 -13.22 53.19
N ALA A 579 -40.33 -12.57 52.95
CA ALA A 579 -40.85 -11.48 53.78
C ALA A 579 -42.35 -11.67 54.05
N LEU A 580 -42.80 -11.38 55.26
CA LEU A 580 -44.16 -11.63 55.73
C LEU A 580 -44.96 -10.31 55.72
N ASN A 581 -46.21 -10.34 55.24
CA ASN A 581 -47.13 -9.21 55.37
C ASN A 581 -47.70 -9.12 56.80
N GLN A 582 -48.32 -7.99 57.14
CA GLN A 582 -49.02 -7.81 58.41
C GLN A 582 -50.16 -8.84 58.55
N TYR A 583 -50.27 -9.44 59.75
CA TYR A 583 -51.27 -10.45 60.06
C TYR A 583 -52.28 -9.94 61.10
N THR A 584 -53.57 -10.06 60.79
CA THR A 584 -54.65 -9.81 61.73
C THR A 584 -54.97 -11.10 62.48
N LEU A 585 -55.02 -11.04 63.81
CA LEU A 585 -55.27 -12.21 64.64
C LEU A 585 -56.65 -12.82 64.31
N GLY A 586 -56.66 -14.09 63.89
CA GLY A 586 -57.86 -14.81 63.45
C GLY A 586 -58.03 -14.91 61.93
N SER A 587 -57.17 -14.28 61.13
CA SER A 587 -57.12 -14.52 59.68
C SER A 587 -56.64 -15.94 59.38
N THR A 588 -57.30 -16.66 58.47
CA THR A 588 -56.97 -18.05 58.13
C THR A 588 -55.78 -18.21 57.19
N THR A 589 -55.29 -17.12 56.60
CA THR A 589 -54.15 -17.09 55.69
C THR A 589 -53.17 -15.98 56.06
N LEU A 590 -51.88 -16.26 55.84
CA LEU A 590 -50.82 -15.26 55.75
C LEU A 590 -50.44 -15.07 54.28
N THR A 591 -49.96 -13.88 53.91
CA THR A 591 -49.36 -13.59 52.60
C THR A 591 -48.00 -12.95 52.78
N GLY A 592 -47.23 -12.89 51.70
CA GLY A 592 -45.92 -12.24 51.69
C GLY A 592 -45.25 -12.32 50.33
N THR A 593 -43.95 -12.07 50.32
CA THR A 593 -43.10 -12.16 49.13
C THR A 593 -41.93 -13.10 49.34
N TYR A 594 -41.38 -13.63 48.24
CA TYR A 594 -40.20 -14.48 48.24
C TYR A 594 -39.30 -14.19 47.05
N THR A 595 -38.03 -14.57 47.15
CA THR A 595 -37.03 -14.49 46.08
C THR A 595 -36.16 -15.74 46.05
N GLY A 596 -35.58 -16.04 44.88
CA GLY A 596 -34.67 -17.18 44.69
C GLY A 596 -35.36 -18.54 44.65
N ASP A 597 -34.60 -19.61 44.94
CA ASP A 597 -34.98 -21.01 44.76
C ASP A 597 -36.00 -21.55 45.81
N VAL A 598 -36.75 -20.69 46.52
CA VAL A 598 -37.75 -21.11 47.54
C VAL A 598 -38.88 -21.91 46.88
N ALA A 599 -39.11 -23.12 47.38
CA ALA A 599 -40.17 -24.02 46.90
C ALA A 599 -41.14 -24.48 48.00
N GLN A 600 -40.76 -24.37 49.28
CA GLN A 600 -41.57 -24.83 50.41
C GLN A 600 -41.32 -23.99 51.67
N MET A 601 -42.33 -23.86 52.55
CA MET A 601 -42.17 -23.31 53.89
C MET A 601 -42.73 -24.21 55.00
N ASN A 602 -42.08 -24.15 56.16
CA ASN A 602 -42.52 -24.72 57.43
C ASN A 602 -43.04 -23.59 58.34
N LEU A 603 -44.24 -23.75 58.90
CA LEU A 603 -44.79 -22.89 59.94
C LEU A 603 -44.46 -23.50 61.31
N LEU A 604 -43.78 -22.73 62.16
CA LEU A 604 -43.53 -23.05 63.54
C LEU A 604 -44.32 -22.09 64.45
N VAL A 605 -44.97 -22.62 65.47
CA VAL A 605 -45.63 -21.85 66.54
C VAL A 605 -45.05 -22.28 67.87
N ASN A 606 -44.55 -21.31 68.65
CA ASN A 606 -43.81 -21.52 69.90
C ASN A 606 -42.68 -22.56 69.75
N GLY A 607 -41.95 -22.49 68.63
CA GLY A 607 -40.84 -23.38 68.29
C GLY A 607 -41.21 -24.78 67.79
N LYS A 608 -42.50 -25.15 67.75
CA LYS A 608 -42.95 -26.44 67.21
C LYS A 608 -43.48 -26.30 65.79
N SER A 609 -43.05 -27.16 64.87
CA SER A 609 -43.64 -27.25 63.52
C SER A 609 -45.13 -27.62 63.61
N VAL A 610 -45.95 -26.86 62.89
CA VAL A 610 -47.42 -26.99 62.83
C VAL A 610 -47.86 -27.50 61.46
N SER A 611 -47.26 -27.00 60.39
CA SER A 611 -47.60 -27.36 59.01
C SER A 611 -46.45 -27.08 58.05
N TRP A 612 -46.52 -27.72 56.88
CA TRP A 612 -45.61 -27.50 55.75
C TRP A 612 -46.44 -27.18 54.50
N GLY A 613 -45.95 -26.29 53.64
CA GLY A 613 -46.63 -25.91 52.41
C GLY A 613 -46.32 -24.46 51.97
N GLY A 614 -47.37 -23.74 51.57
CA GLY A 614 -47.29 -22.45 50.90
C GLY A 614 -47.50 -22.58 49.39
N THR A 615 -48.20 -21.61 48.80
CA THR A 615 -48.34 -21.48 47.35
C THR A 615 -47.44 -20.34 46.89
N PHE A 616 -46.45 -20.65 46.06
CA PHE A 616 -45.42 -19.73 45.60
C PHE A 616 -45.72 -19.32 44.15
N ASN A 617 -46.08 -18.05 43.95
CA ASN A 617 -46.52 -17.53 42.66
C ASN A 617 -45.32 -16.99 41.87
N THR A 618 -45.34 -17.15 40.54
CA THR A 618 -44.26 -16.71 39.62
C THR A 618 -43.97 -15.20 39.63
N ASN A 619 -44.84 -14.40 40.25
CA ASN A 619 -44.62 -12.96 40.48
C ASN A 619 -43.84 -12.64 41.78
N GLY A 620 -43.30 -13.65 42.48
CA GLY A 620 -42.56 -13.47 43.74
C GLY A 620 -43.44 -13.25 44.98
N THR A 621 -44.76 -13.52 44.91
CA THR A 621 -45.66 -13.52 46.07
C THR A 621 -45.91 -14.93 46.57
N PHE A 622 -46.21 -15.09 47.86
CA PHE A 622 -46.73 -16.34 48.41
C PHE A 622 -48.04 -16.13 49.19
N SER A 623 -48.84 -17.18 49.26
CA SER A 623 -49.90 -17.34 50.25
C SER A 623 -49.67 -18.61 51.08
N TYR A 624 -50.02 -18.57 52.36
CA TYR A 624 -49.84 -19.69 53.28
C TYR A 624 -51.08 -19.83 54.17
N TYR A 625 -51.64 -21.03 54.25
CA TYR A 625 -52.80 -21.31 55.10
C TYR A 625 -52.37 -21.59 56.54
N VAL A 626 -52.81 -20.74 57.48
CA VAL A 626 -52.50 -20.83 58.92
C VAL A 626 -53.70 -21.30 59.75
N GLY A 627 -54.91 -21.30 59.17
CA GLY A 627 -56.14 -21.72 59.85
C GLY A 627 -56.38 -20.95 61.14
N SER A 628 -56.59 -21.67 62.24
CA SER A 628 -56.74 -21.12 63.60
C SER A 628 -55.52 -21.39 64.50
N ALA A 629 -54.35 -21.67 63.91
CA ALA A 629 -53.17 -22.11 64.64
C ALA A 629 -52.42 -21.00 65.41
N ILE A 630 -52.72 -19.72 65.13
CA ILE A 630 -52.06 -18.55 65.73
C ILE A 630 -52.99 -17.88 66.74
N LYS A 631 -52.51 -17.68 67.97
CA LYS A 631 -53.22 -17.06 69.09
C LYS A 631 -52.49 -15.81 69.59
N ALA A 632 -53.17 -15.00 70.40
CA ALA A 632 -52.55 -13.86 71.07
C ALA A 632 -51.41 -14.34 72.00
N GLY A 633 -50.20 -13.80 71.78
CA GLY A 633 -49.00 -14.15 72.56
C GLY A 633 -48.15 -15.29 71.98
N ASP A 634 -48.58 -15.93 70.89
CA ASP A 634 -47.77 -16.95 70.22
C ASP A 634 -46.55 -16.34 69.51
N THR A 635 -45.38 -16.99 69.63
CA THR A 635 -44.21 -16.73 68.79
C THR A 635 -44.31 -17.53 67.51
N VAL A 636 -44.55 -16.87 66.38
CA VAL A 636 -44.83 -17.51 65.09
C VAL A 636 -43.67 -17.29 64.12
N THR A 637 -43.15 -18.37 63.53
CA THR A 637 -41.96 -18.34 62.67
C THR A 637 -42.19 -19.13 61.39
N PHE A 638 -41.75 -18.59 60.27
CA PHE A 638 -41.71 -19.26 58.97
C PHE A 638 -40.27 -19.57 58.59
N VAL A 639 -40.01 -20.79 58.12
CA VAL A 639 -38.72 -21.22 57.57
C VAL A 639 -38.91 -21.62 56.11
N ALA A 640 -38.09 -21.07 55.23
CA ALA A 640 -38.13 -21.31 53.78
C ALA A 640 -37.05 -22.32 53.34
N TYR A 641 -37.41 -23.17 52.39
CA TYR A 641 -36.56 -24.25 51.86
C TYR A 641 -36.58 -24.27 50.33
N ASP A 642 -35.51 -24.78 49.72
CA ASP A 642 -35.51 -25.13 48.29
C ASP A 642 -36.23 -26.47 48.03
N LYS A 643 -36.34 -26.83 46.75
CA LYS A 643 -36.97 -28.08 46.30
C LYS A 643 -36.28 -29.37 46.78
N ASP A 644 -35.06 -29.28 47.30
CA ASP A 644 -34.26 -30.40 47.78
C ASP A 644 -34.24 -30.48 49.32
N GLY A 645 -35.01 -29.61 49.99
CA GLY A 645 -35.17 -29.60 51.45
C GLY A 645 -34.08 -28.84 52.22
N LYS A 646 -33.21 -28.09 51.54
CA LYS A 646 -32.21 -27.24 52.19
C LYS A 646 -32.84 -25.91 52.63
N GLN A 647 -32.63 -25.54 53.90
CA GLN A 647 -33.08 -24.26 54.43
C GLN A 647 -32.38 -23.09 53.74
N LEU A 648 -33.17 -22.07 53.36
CA LEU A 648 -32.72 -20.86 52.67
C LEU A 648 -32.82 -19.63 53.57
N ASP A 649 -33.94 -19.47 54.29
CA ASP A 649 -34.22 -18.28 55.10
C ASP A 649 -35.22 -18.57 56.24
N GLN A 650 -35.32 -17.67 57.21
CA GLN A 650 -36.24 -17.75 58.35
C GLN A 650 -36.71 -16.35 58.78
N LYS A 651 -38.00 -16.21 59.14
CA LYS A 651 -38.63 -14.95 59.58
C LYS A 651 -39.66 -15.18 60.68
N THR A 652 -39.75 -14.26 61.63
CA THR A 652 -40.76 -14.26 62.70
C THR A 652 -41.87 -13.25 62.38
N LEU A 653 -43.13 -13.62 62.64
CA LEU A 653 -44.32 -12.79 62.43
C LEU A 653 -44.61 -11.93 63.68
N SER A 654 -45.15 -10.72 63.47
CA SER A 654 -45.48 -9.77 64.54
C SER A 654 -46.99 -9.57 64.68
N LEU A 655 -47.46 -9.38 65.92
CA LEU A 655 -48.87 -9.21 66.29
C LEU A 655 -49.10 -7.80 66.88
N ALA A 656 -50.24 -7.18 66.56
CA ALA A 656 -50.58 -5.81 67.01
C ALA A 656 -51.03 -5.74 68.48
N SER A 657 -51.01 -4.55 69.08
CA SER A 657 -51.35 -4.33 70.50
C SER A 657 -52.14 -3.03 70.76
N THR A 658 -52.96 -3.01 71.83
CA THR A 658 -53.82 -1.87 72.23
C THR A 658 -53.04 -0.71 72.87
N THR A 659 -53.50 0.53 72.67
CA THR A 659 -52.84 1.76 73.16
C THR A 659 -53.85 2.84 73.55
N GLY A 660 -53.49 3.76 74.44
CA GLY A 660 -54.32 4.93 74.75
C GLY A 660 -53.65 5.91 75.71
N VAL A 661 -54.19 7.12 75.80
CA VAL A 661 -53.66 8.26 76.59
C VAL A 661 -54.81 9.00 77.25
N ILE A 662 -54.65 9.42 78.51
CA ILE A 662 -55.61 10.25 79.24
C ILE A 662 -54.97 11.59 79.62
N THR A 663 -55.74 12.69 79.58
CA THR A 663 -55.26 14.04 79.93
C THR A 663 -56.34 14.80 80.72
N PRO A 664 -56.25 14.85 82.06
CA PRO A 664 -57.15 15.65 82.88
C PRO A 664 -56.90 17.16 82.71
N ALA A 665 -57.98 17.94 82.86
CA ALA A 665 -57.91 19.39 83.01
C ALA A 665 -57.44 19.80 84.42
N VAL A 666 -57.18 21.10 84.63
CA VAL A 666 -56.95 21.67 85.97
C VAL A 666 -58.26 21.61 86.75
N TYR A 667 -58.20 21.13 87.99
CA TYR A 667 -59.32 21.00 88.92
C TYR A 667 -59.38 22.19 89.88
N THR A 668 -60.56 22.81 90.06
CA THR A 668 -60.75 23.83 91.09
C THR A 668 -61.06 23.15 92.42
N PRO A 669 -60.37 23.48 93.53
CA PRO A 669 -60.70 22.92 94.84
C PRO A 669 -62.14 23.25 95.25
N GLY A 670 -63.04 22.27 95.14
CA GLY A 670 -64.48 22.39 95.39
C GLY A 670 -65.38 21.94 94.23
N ASP A 671 -64.84 21.69 93.03
CA ASP A 671 -65.61 21.18 91.90
C ASP A 671 -66.06 19.72 92.13
N THR A 672 -67.23 19.33 91.62
CA THR A 672 -67.79 17.99 91.87
C THR A 672 -67.25 16.91 90.93
N SER A 673 -66.52 17.27 89.88
CA SER A 673 -65.97 16.35 88.87
C SER A 673 -64.62 16.83 88.33
N ILE A 674 -63.76 15.88 87.98
CA ILE A 674 -62.62 16.12 87.09
C ILE A 674 -63.12 15.90 85.65
N THR A 675 -62.69 16.75 84.71
CA THR A 675 -62.94 16.59 83.28
C THR A 675 -61.62 16.52 82.52
N GLY A 676 -61.66 16.14 81.24
CA GLY A 676 -60.48 16.14 80.39
C GLY A 676 -60.73 15.51 79.03
N ILE A 677 -59.63 15.14 78.36
CA ILE A 677 -59.64 14.44 77.06
C ILE A 677 -58.91 13.10 77.15
N TYR A 678 -59.19 12.21 76.20
CA TYR A 678 -58.52 10.92 76.06
C TYR A 678 -58.43 10.51 74.59
N ALA A 679 -57.54 9.55 74.30
CA ALA A 679 -57.40 8.94 72.98
C ALA A 679 -57.08 7.44 73.09
N GLY A 680 -57.36 6.68 72.04
CA GLY A 680 -57.11 5.24 71.97
C GLY A 680 -58.13 4.38 72.74
N ASP A 681 -57.74 3.15 73.05
CA ASP A 681 -58.60 2.03 73.46
C ASP A 681 -59.14 2.12 74.91
N ILE A 682 -59.12 3.30 75.54
CA ILE A 682 -59.52 3.48 76.94
C ILE A 682 -61.02 3.26 77.12
N ALA A 683 -61.36 2.41 78.09
CA ALA A 683 -62.74 2.09 78.47
C ALA A 683 -63.07 2.44 79.94
N GLN A 684 -62.05 2.56 80.81
CA GLN A 684 -62.25 2.81 82.25
C GLN A 684 -61.04 3.52 82.88
N ALA A 685 -61.25 4.22 84.00
CA ALA A 685 -60.18 4.72 84.86
C ALA A 685 -60.39 4.48 86.37
N SER A 686 -59.30 4.51 87.13
CA SER A 686 -59.30 4.60 88.59
C SER A 686 -58.79 5.98 89.05
N LEU A 687 -59.28 6.44 90.21
CA LEU A 687 -58.86 7.68 90.86
C LEU A 687 -58.14 7.37 92.16
N THR A 688 -56.98 7.98 92.33
CA THR A 688 -56.12 7.89 93.50
C THR A 688 -55.96 9.27 94.11
N VAL A 689 -56.19 9.40 95.43
CA VAL A 689 -55.97 10.63 96.20
C VAL A 689 -55.03 10.31 97.35
N ASN A 690 -53.95 11.09 97.50
CA ASN A 690 -52.88 10.91 98.49
C ASN A 690 -52.38 9.45 98.58
N GLY A 691 -52.16 8.83 97.41
CA GLY A 691 -51.66 7.44 97.29
C GLY A 691 -52.70 6.33 97.45
N THR A 692 -53.94 6.63 97.87
CA THR A 692 -55.01 5.63 98.06
C THR A 692 -56.01 5.68 96.90
N VAL A 693 -56.39 4.53 96.33
CA VAL A 693 -57.45 4.45 95.31
C VAL A 693 -58.82 4.69 95.96
N VAL A 694 -59.53 5.75 95.54
CA VAL A 694 -60.80 6.21 96.13
C VAL A 694 -62.04 5.94 95.28
N SER A 695 -61.87 5.51 94.02
CA SER A 695 -62.95 5.00 93.16
C SER A 695 -62.43 4.42 91.83
N TRP A 696 -63.31 3.68 91.14
CA TRP A 696 -63.19 3.25 89.75
C TRP A 696 -64.39 3.77 88.96
N GLY A 697 -64.23 4.06 87.66
CA GLY A 697 -65.28 4.59 86.80
C GLY A 697 -64.75 5.52 85.70
N GLY A 698 -65.39 6.68 85.55
CA GLY A 698 -65.19 7.61 84.45
C GLY A 698 -66.11 7.31 83.25
N THR A 699 -66.65 8.36 82.65
CA THR A 699 -67.43 8.28 81.40
C THR A 699 -66.55 8.76 80.26
N PHE A 700 -66.33 7.90 79.27
CA PHE A 700 -65.46 8.12 78.12
C PHE A 700 -66.33 8.30 76.87
N ASN A 701 -66.38 9.53 76.35
CA ASN A 701 -67.29 9.93 75.29
C ASN A 701 -66.64 9.76 73.91
N THR A 702 -67.42 9.36 72.90
CA THR A 702 -66.94 9.15 71.52
C THR A 702 -66.35 10.39 70.83
N ASN A 703 -66.50 11.59 71.42
CA ASN A 703 -65.84 12.82 70.99
C ASN A 703 -64.43 13.04 71.60
N GLY A 704 -63.88 12.04 72.30
CA GLY A 704 -62.56 12.11 72.93
C GLY A 704 -62.53 12.88 74.26
N THR A 705 -63.67 13.24 74.84
CA THR A 705 -63.74 13.84 76.19
C THR A 705 -64.02 12.79 77.26
N PHE A 706 -63.60 13.04 78.50
CA PHE A 706 -64.02 12.24 79.65
C PHE A 706 -64.49 13.11 80.82
N THR A 707 -65.35 12.53 81.65
CA THR A 707 -65.76 13.10 82.94
C THR A 707 -65.61 12.05 84.03
N TYR A 708 -65.05 12.43 85.17
CA TYR A 708 -64.84 11.59 86.34
C TYR A 708 -65.41 12.27 87.59
N TYR A 709 -66.48 11.71 88.15
CA TYR A 709 -67.14 12.27 89.33
C TYR A 709 -66.31 12.09 90.61
N VAL A 710 -66.12 13.17 91.38
CA VAL A 710 -65.33 13.17 92.62
C VAL A 710 -66.12 13.61 93.85
N GLY A 711 -67.12 14.48 93.71
CA GLY A 711 -67.77 15.13 94.84
C GLY A 711 -66.75 15.79 95.78
N ASN A 712 -66.98 15.72 97.09
CA ASN A 712 -66.13 16.40 98.08
C ASN A 712 -64.86 15.60 98.45
N LYS A 713 -64.35 14.73 97.56
CA LYS A 713 -63.20 13.82 97.84
C LYS A 713 -61.82 14.47 97.71
N ILE A 714 -61.72 15.69 97.18
CA ILE A 714 -60.45 16.39 96.94
C ILE A 714 -60.48 17.76 97.64
N LYS A 715 -59.40 18.08 98.36
CA LYS A 715 -59.14 19.35 99.04
C LYS A 715 -57.92 20.05 98.43
N ALA A 716 -57.86 21.36 98.60
CA ALA A 716 -56.71 22.16 98.15
C ALA A 716 -55.41 21.65 98.80
N GLY A 717 -54.49 21.14 97.97
CA GLY A 717 -53.21 20.56 98.39
C GLY A 717 -53.12 19.04 98.32
N ASP A 718 -54.22 18.31 98.13
CA ASP A 718 -54.19 16.86 97.88
C ASP A 718 -53.46 16.50 96.57
N THR A 719 -52.74 15.39 96.59
CA THR A 719 -52.14 14.78 95.39
C THR A 719 -53.16 13.86 94.73
N VAL A 720 -53.56 14.16 93.49
CA VAL A 720 -54.66 13.50 92.78
C VAL A 720 -54.14 12.87 91.49
N VAL A 721 -54.48 11.61 91.21
CA VAL A 721 -53.98 10.85 90.03
C VAL A 721 -55.11 10.01 89.41
N LEU A 722 -55.20 10.01 88.09
CA LEU A 722 -56.05 9.11 87.30
C LEU A 722 -55.19 8.08 86.55
N THR A 723 -55.63 6.82 86.54
CA THR A 723 -55.01 5.73 85.75
C THR A 723 -56.06 5.14 84.80
N ALA A 724 -55.72 4.97 83.52
CA ALA A 724 -56.63 4.54 82.45
C ALA A 724 -56.32 3.13 81.91
N PHE A 725 -57.37 2.40 81.50
CA PHE A 725 -57.33 0.99 81.14
C PHE A 725 -58.13 0.67 79.86
N ASP A 726 -57.71 -0.37 79.13
CA ASP A 726 -58.43 -0.91 77.97
C ASP A 726 -59.62 -1.80 78.38
N LYS A 727 -60.48 -2.16 77.42
CA LYS A 727 -61.68 -2.98 77.67
C LYS A 727 -61.42 -4.38 78.26
N ASN A 728 -60.17 -4.83 78.31
CA ASN A 728 -59.74 -6.11 78.85
C ASN A 728 -58.99 -5.95 80.19
N GLY A 729 -58.90 -4.73 80.73
CA GLY A 729 -58.22 -4.42 81.99
C GLY A 729 -56.72 -4.15 81.86
N LYS A 730 -56.15 -4.05 80.65
CA LYS A 730 -54.75 -3.66 80.46
C LYS A 730 -54.59 -2.17 80.77
N GLN A 731 -53.66 -1.79 81.65
CA GLN A 731 -53.32 -0.38 81.86
C GLN A 731 -52.74 0.23 80.58
N LEU A 732 -53.22 1.42 80.21
CA LEU A 732 -52.79 2.18 79.04
C LEU A 732 -51.99 3.43 79.42
N ASP A 733 -52.44 4.19 80.42
CA ASP A 733 -51.82 5.46 80.81
C ASP A 733 -52.10 5.86 82.27
N GLN A 734 -51.35 6.83 82.80
CA GLN A 734 -51.52 7.43 84.13
C GLN A 734 -51.13 8.92 84.13
N LYS A 735 -51.90 9.77 84.83
CA LYS A 735 -51.64 11.23 84.97
C LYS A 735 -52.05 11.79 86.32
N THR A 736 -51.25 12.72 86.84
CA THR A 736 -51.62 13.60 87.95
C THR A 736 -52.61 14.68 87.49
N VAL A 737 -53.53 15.06 88.37
CA VAL A 737 -54.51 16.14 88.17
C VAL A 737 -54.03 17.37 88.93
N SER A 738 -53.76 18.47 88.22
CA SER A 738 -53.30 19.73 88.82
C SER A 738 -54.45 20.49 89.48
N GLN A 739 -54.22 21.10 90.64
CA GLN A 739 -55.21 21.95 91.33
C GLN A 739 -54.93 23.45 91.10
N GLN A 740 -55.98 24.28 91.04
CA GLN A 740 -55.85 25.75 90.97
C GLN A 740 -55.42 26.36 92.32
N ALA A 741 -54.63 27.44 92.28
CA ALA A 741 -54.17 28.20 93.45
C ALA A 741 -54.67 29.66 93.41
N PHE A 742 -54.92 30.24 94.59
CA PHE A 742 -55.31 31.65 94.78
C PHE A 742 -54.09 32.54 95.08
N THR A 743 -54.12 33.78 94.60
CA THR A 743 -53.01 34.76 94.72
C THR A 743 -53.53 36.19 94.77
N GLY A 744 -52.73 37.17 95.20
CA GLY A 744 -53.07 38.57 95.00
C GLY A 744 -51.98 39.56 95.42
N SER A 745 -52.21 40.82 95.13
CA SER A 745 -51.29 41.93 95.43
C SER A 745 -52.06 43.21 95.72
N ILE A 746 -51.44 44.13 96.46
CA ILE A 746 -51.99 45.46 96.77
C ILE A 746 -50.91 46.53 96.64
N THR A 747 -51.27 47.65 96.01
CA THR A 747 -50.39 48.79 95.75
C THR A 747 -51.12 50.08 96.12
N PRO A 748 -50.96 50.59 97.36
CA PRO A 748 -51.45 51.92 97.71
C PRO A 748 -50.78 52.99 96.85
N VAL A 749 -51.56 53.98 96.42
CA VAL A 749 -51.03 55.25 95.92
C VAL A 749 -50.43 56.02 97.10
N SER A 750 -49.45 56.88 96.82
CA SER A 750 -48.87 57.73 97.87
C SER A 750 -49.95 58.65 98.46
N TYR A 751 -50.10 58.60 99.77
CA TYR A 751 -51.08 59.35 100.53
C TYR A 751 -50.58 60.78 100.76
N SER A 752 -51.08 61.74 100.00
CA SER A 752 -50.88 63.16 100.31
C SER A 752 -51.58 63.50 101.63
N LEU A 753 -50.88 64.23 102.50
CA LEU A 753 -51.36 64.51 103.85
C LEU A 753 -52.66 65.35 103.82
N GLY A 754 -53.70 64.87 104.50
CA GLY A 754 -55.02 65.51 104.56
C GLY A 754 -56.14 64.78 103.79
N ASN A 755 -55.80 63.76 102.99
CA ASN A 755 -56.79 62.95 102.26
C ASN A 755 -57.61 62.05 103.22
N THR A 756 -58.89 61.78 102.90
CA THR A 756 -59.78 60.97 103.76
C THR A 756 -59.50 59.46 103.73
N ASN A 757 -58.94 58.97 102.61
CA ASN A 757 -58.71 57.56 102.32
C ASN A 757 -57.29 57.34 101.79
N ILE A 758 -56.73 56.16 102.06
CA ILE A 758 -55.70 55.58 101.19
C ILE A 758 -56.43 54.90 100.04
N THR A 759 -56.19 55.36 98.82
CA THR A 759 -56.62 54.69 97.59
C THR A 759 -55.45 53.94 96.95
N GLY A 760 -55.75 52.99 96.09
CA GLY A 760 -54.73 52.33 95.27
C GLY A 760 -55.31 51.27 94.37
N THR A 761 -54.46 50.37 93.90
CA THR A 761 -54.86 49.20 93.10
C THR A 761 -54.60 47.90 93.85
N TYR A 762 -55.37 46.87 93.50
CA TYR A 762 -55.17 45.51 93.94
C TYR A 762 -55.38 44.56 92.77
N THR A 763 -54.82 43.35 92.85
CA THR A 763 -55.01 42.29 91.86
C THR A 763 -55.17 40.94 92.54
N GLY A 764 -55.80 39.99 91.84
CA GLY A 764 -56.03 38.63 92.33
C GLY A 764 -57.23 38.50 93.29
N ASP A 765 -57.27 37.38 94.00
CA ASP A 765 -58.41 36.79 94.69
C ASP A 765 -58.74 37.46 96.05
N VAL A 766 -58.54 38.78 96.16
CA VAL A 766 -58.69 39.52 97.42
C VAL A 766 -60.15 39.63 97.85
N ALA A 767 -60.43 39.14 99.06
CA ALA A 767 -61.72 39.23 99.72
C ALA A 767 -61.75 40.28 100.85
N GLN A 768 -60.63 40.57 101.51
CA GLN A 768 -60.58 41.44 102.70
C GLN A 768 -59.17 42.04 102.93
N ALA A 769 -59.08 43.15 103.67
CA ALA A 769 -57.82 43.68 104.19
C ALA A 769 -57.84 44.13 105.66
N SER A 770 -56.64 44.42 106.17
CA SER A 770 -56.39 45.12 107.43
C SER A 770 -55.40 46.28 107.23
N LEU A 771 -55.58 47.35 108.01
CA LEU A 771 -54.68 48.50 108.08
C LEU A 771 -53.85 48.45 109.36
N THR A 772 -52.54 48.57 109.20
CA THR A 772 -51.55 48.65 110.27
C THR A 772 -50.93 50.04 110.28
N VAL A 773 -50.90 50.68 111.46
CA VAL A 773 -50.18 51.95 111.69
C VAL A 773 -49.22 51.74 112.86
N ASP A 774 -47.97 52.12 112.67
CA ASP A 774 -46.87 52.04 113.65
C ASP A 774 -46.82 50.68 114.39
N GLY A 775 -46.97 49.60 113.62
CA GLY A 775 -46.89 48.21 114.08
C GLY A 775 -48.18 47.58 114.61
N LYS A 776 -49.26 48.35 114.81
CA LYS A 776 -50.54 47.85 115.33
C LYS A 776 -51.63 47.84 114.25
N ILE A 777 -52.37 46.74 114.13
CA ILE A 777 -53.61 46.73 113.32
C ILE A 777 -54.62 47.67 113.98
N VAL A 778 -55.01 48.71 113.25
CA VAL A 778 -55.96 49.74 113.73
C VAL A 778 -57.37 49.51 113.18
N SER A 779 -57.53 48.78 112.07
CA SER A 779 -58.85 48.40 111.53
C SER A 779 -58.75 47.20 110.57
N TRP A 780 -59.91 46.60 110.30
CA TRP A 780 -60.16 45.64 109.22
C TRP A 780 -61.23 46.21 108.28
N GLY A 781 -61.14 45.91 107.00
CA GLY A 781 -62.05 46.42 105.97
C GLY A 781 -61.35 46.69 104.64
N GLY A 782 -61.61 47.88 104.08
CA GLY A 782 -61.27 48.23 102.71
C GLY A 782 -62.37 47.81 101.72
N THR A 783 -62.64 48.66 100.73
CA THR A 783 -63.57 48.36 99.64
C THR A 783 -62.77 47.95 98.41
N PHE A 784 -63.06 46.75 97.88
CA PHE A 784 -62.39 46.15 96.73
C PHE A 784 -63.31 46.22 95.51
N ASN A 785 -63.01 47.13 94.59
CA ASN A 785 -63.84 47.40 93.43
C ASN A 785 -63.43 46.49 92.26
N ALA A 786 -64.41 45.96 91.51
CA ALA A 786 -64.17 45.06 90.37
C ALA A 786 -63.30 45.64 89.23
N ASN A 787 -63.02 46.96 89.24
CA ASN A 787 -62.05 47.61 88.34
C ASN A 787 -60.58 47.52 88.82
N GLY A 788 -60.29 46.73 89.87
CA GLY A 788 -58.95 46.58 90.44
C GLY A 788 -58.49 47.75 91.30
N THR A 789 -59.38 48.68 91.66
CA THR A 789 -59.07 49.74 92.64
C THR A 789 -59.52 49.34 94.05
N PHE A 790 -58.78 49.78 95.06
CA PHE A 790 -59.25 49.73 96.44
C PHE A 790 -59.32 51.13 97.06
N SER A 791 -60.24 51.29 98.01
CA SER A 791 -60.28 52.45 98.90
C SER A 791 -60.30 51.97 100.35
N TYR A 792 -59.40 52.50 101.17
CA TYR A 792 -59.30 52.20 102.59
C TYR A 792 -59.42 53.50 103.40
N TYR A 793 -60.46 53.59 104.22
CA TYR A 793 -60.70 54.77 105.07
C TYR A 793 -59.71 54.85 106.24
N VAL A 794 -59.09 56.02 106.44
CA VAL A 794 -58.02 56.21 107.44
C VAL A 794 -58.30 57.28 108.48
N GLY A 795 -59.22 58.22 108.20
CA GLY A 795 -59.54 59.32 109.10
C GLY A 795 -58.29 60.11 109.52
N SER A 796 -58.22 60.51 110.80
CA SER A 796 -57.09 61.27 111.37
C SER A 796 -55.94 60.42 111.90
N ALA A 797 -55.83 59.15 111.50
CA ALA A 797 -54.85 58.21 112.07
C ALA A 797 -53.40 58.40 111.58
N ILE A 798 -53.19 59.10 110.48
CA ILE A 798 -51.88 59.22 109.80
C ILE A 798 -51.27 60.61 109.99
N LYS A 799 -50.01 60.65 110.43
CA LYS A 799 -49.17 61.86 110.47
C LYS A 799 -48.06 61.76 109.43
N ALA A 800 -47.38 62.87 109.13
CA ALA A 800 -46.27 62.92 108.18
C ALA A 800 -45.09 61.97 108.51
N THR A 801 -45.02 61.46 109.75
CA THR A 801 -43.97 60.53 110.24
C THR A 801 -44.50 59.14 110.61
N SER A 802 -45.75 58.80 110.29
CA SER A 802 -46.35 57.49 110.63
C SER A 802 -45.97 56.41 109.63
N ASN A 803 -45.67 55.21 110.13
CA ASN A 803 -45.42 54.02 109.31
C ASN A 803 -46.74 53.30 109.05
N VAL A 804 -47.14 53.13 107.78
CA VAL A 804 -48.48 52.67 107.42
C VAL A 804 -48.44 51.54 106.40
N THR A 805 -49.21 50.47 106.62
CA THR A 805 -49.22 49.24 105.81
C THR A 805 -50.63 48.66 105.66
N ILE A 806 -50.97 48.17 104.46
CA ILE A 806 -52.20 47.39 104.19
C ILE A 806 -51.85 45.93 103.91
N THR A 807 -52.59 44.97 104.47
CA THR A 807 -52.45 43.51 104.25
C THR A 807 -53.74 42.92 103.70
N ILE A 808 -53.67 41.98 102.75
CA ILE A 808 -54.82 41.40 102.00
C ILE A 808 -54.92 39.86 102.12
N TYR A 809 -56.15 39.37 102.05
CA TYR A 809 -56.56 37.98 102.33
C TYR A 809 -57.47 37.42 101.23
N ASP A 810 -57.39 36.11 100.97
CA ASP A 810 -58.22 35.39 100.00
C ASP A 810 -59.57 34.92 100.57
N LYS A 811 -60.44 34.36 99.71
CA LYS A 811 -61.75 33.80 100.10
C LYS A 811 -61.70 32.63 101.09
N THR A 812 -60.52 32.06 101.36
CA THR A 812 -60.30 31.01 102.37
C THR A 812 -59.78 31.57 103.70
N GLY A 813 -59.55 32.88 103.79
CA GLY A 813 -59.00 33.58 104.95
C GLY A 813 -57.46 33.58 105.01
N LYS A 814 -56.78 33.13 103.95
CA LYS A 814 -55.31 33.07 103.90
C LYS A 814 -54.73 34.41 103.47
N VAL A 815 -53.63 34.83 104.11
CA VAL A 815 -52.85 36.00 103.66
C VAL A 815 -52.31 35.75 102.25
N ILE A 816 -52.54 36.68 101.32
CA ILE A 816 -52.04 36.63 99.95
C ILE A 816 -51.11 37.80 99.57
N GLY A 817 -51.07 38.88 100.35
CA GLY A 817 -50.14 40.00 100.10
C GLY A 817 -50.16 41.09 101.17
N SER A 818 -49.20 42.01 101.13
CA SER A 818 -49.11 43.19 102.00
C SER A 818 -48.22 44.28 101.40
N LYS A 819 -48.47 45.56 101.71
CA LYS A 819 -47.70 46.69 101.18
C LYS A 819 -47.75 47.94 102.07
N ALA A 820 -46.59 48.57 102.24
CA ALA A 820 -46.44 49.87 102.91
C ALA A 820 -46.94 51.04 102.03
N VAL A 821 -47.33 52.13 102.67
CA VAL A 821 -47.95 53.32 102.07
C VAL A 821 -46.99 54.50 102.24
N ASN A 822 -46.65 55.16 101.13
CA ASN A 822 -45.80 56.36 101.12
C ASN A 822 -46.63 57.63 101.40
N VAL A 823 -46.03 58.69 101.97
CA VAL A 823 -46.72 59.94 102.35
C VAL A 823 -46.03 61.16 101.68
N ILE A 824 -46.80 62.10 101.13
CA ILE A 824 -46.29 63.15 100.19
C ILE A 824 -46.73 64.60 100.54
N ALA A 825 -45.92 65.57 100.11
CA ALA A 825 -46.11 67.04 100.20
C ALA A 825 -46.15 67.73 98.79
N PHE A 826 -46.25 69.07 98.72
CA PHE A 826 -46.60 69.87 97.53
C PHE A 826 -45.46 70.10 96.49
N SER A 827 -45.79 70.44 95.22
CA SER A 827 -44.81 70.66 94.11
C SER A 827 -45.36 71.37 92.83
N GLY A 828 -44.48 71.77 91.87
CA GLY A 828 -44.82 72.30 90.53
C GLY A 828 -43.63 72.75 89.64
N SER A 829 -43.86 73.14 88.37
CA SER A 829 -42.80 73.58 87.42
C SER A 829 -43.27 74.62 86.35
N ILE A 830 -42.34 75.35 85.70
CA ILE A 830 -42.62 76.37 84.65
C ILE A 830 -41.67 76.25 83.44
N THR A 831 -42.17 76.52 82.23
CA THR A 831 -41.41 76.52 80.96
C THR A 831 -41.86 77.67 80.04
N PRO A 832 -41.04 78.70 79.81
CA PRO A 832 -41.31 79.75 78.81
C PRO A 832 -41.09 79.24 77.38
N ALA A 833 -41.83 79.80 76.41
CA ALA A 833 -41.56 79.61 74.99
C ALA A 833 -40.33 80.42 74.53
N PRO A 834 -39.67 80.03 73.43
CA PRO A 834 -38.62 80.84 72.82
C PRO A 834 -39.18 82.19 72.38
N TYR A 835 -38.62 83.25 72.95
CA TYR A 835 -39.02 84.63 72.70
C TYR A 835 -38.32 85.13 71.43
N THR A 836 -39.08 85.30 70.34
CA THR A 836 -38.59 86.01 69.15
C THR A 836 -38.48 87.50 69.49
N VAL A 837 -37.31 88.10 69.25
CA VAL A 837 -37.01 89.50 69.58
C VAL A 837 -38.00 90.43 68.86
N GLY A 838 -38.73 91.23 69.65
CA GLY A 838 -39.86 92.06 69.19
C GLY A 838 -41.25 91.50 69.55
N SER A 839 -41.34 90.32 70.17
CA SER A 839 -42.59 89.82 70.77
C SER A 839 -42.98 90.61 72.02
N VAL A 840 -44.27 90.71 72.34
CA VAL A 840 -44.74 91.49 73.52
C VAL A 840 -44.92 90.65 74.80
N ASN A 841 -45.02 89.33 74.68
CA ASN A 841 -45.25 88.39 75.79
C ASN A 841 -44.18 87.29 75.78
N VAL A 842 -43.75 86.87 76.96
CA VAL A 842 -43.28 85.50 77.19
C VAL A 842 -44.53 84.67 77.48
N THR A 843 -45.06 84.03 76.44
CA THR A 843 -46.01 82.93 76.62
C THR A 843 -45.25 81.67 77.02
N GLY A 844 -45.94 80.73 77.64
CA GLY A 844 -45.36 79.44 78.02
C GLY A 844 -46.36 78.55 78.73
N THR A 845 -45.86 77.52 79.40
CA THR A 845 -46.67 76.57 80.17
C THR A 845 -46.14 76.37 81.58
N TYR A 846 -47.02 75.98 82.49
CA TYR A 846 -46.72 75.68 83.88
C TYR A 846 -47.49 74.44 84.35
N THR A 847 -47.08 73.86 85.47
CA THR A 847 -47.68 72.64 86.03
C THR A 847 -47.58 72.60 87.56
N GLY A 848 -48.43 71.80 88.20
CA GLY A 848 -48.45 71.64 89.67
C GLY A 848 -49.24 72.73 90.39
N ALA A 849 -49.07 72.81 91.71
CA ALA A 849 -49.87 73.65 92.61
C ALA A 849 -49.39 75.12 92.62
N VAL A 850 -49.25 75.73 91.43
CA VAL A 850 -48.71 77.09 91.25
C VAL A 850 -49.75 78.16 91.54
N ASP A 851 -49.32 79.16 92.30
CA ASP A 851 -50.10 80.32 92.75
C ASP A 851 -49.67 81.62 92.04
N LYS A 852 -48.37 81.80 91.72
CA LYS A 852 -47.79 83.07 91.21
C LYS A 852 -46.35 82.92 90.67
N ALA A 853 -45.86 83.92 89.91
CA ALA A 853 -44.50 83.94 89.33
C ALA A 853 -43.71 85.28 89.39
N ARG A 854 -42.41 85.20 89.09
CA ARG A 854 -41.41 86.30 89.00
C ARG A 854 -40.62 86.24 87.68
N LEU A 855 -40.18 87.36 87.12
CA LEU A 855 -39.29 87.47 85.95
C LEU A 855 -38.02 88.27 86.27
N THR A 856 -36.90 87.88 85.66
CA THR A 856 -35.54 88.47 85.76
C THR A 856 -34.94 88.59 84.35
N VAL A 857 -34.17 89.65 84.07
CA VAL A 857 -33.38 89.82 82.84
C VAL A 857 -32.00 90.39 83.20
N ASP A 858 -30.94 89.80 82.67
CA ASP A 858 -29.53 90.17 82.89
C ASP A 858 -29.24 90.42 84.39
N ASP A 859 -29.49 89.36 85.17
CA ASP A 859 -29.44 89.25 86.65
C ASP A 859 -30.27 90.27 87.46
N THR A 860 -31.12 91.07 86.79
CA THR A 860 -31.97 92.09 87.41
C THR A 860 -33.45 91.68 87.40
N VAL A 861 -34.11 91.66 88.56
CA VAL A 861 -35.54 91.31 88.66
C VAL A 861 -36.41 92.37 87.99
N VAL A 862 -37.29 91.95 87.08
CA VAL A 862 -38.10 92.82 86.21
C VAL A 862 -39.52 93.00 86.73
N SER A 863 -40.15 91.94 87.26
CA SER A 863 -41.56 91.97 87.71
C SER A 863 -41.97 90.71 88.48
N TRP A 864 -43.15 90.77 89.11
CA TRP A 864 -43.94 89.63 89.59
C TRP A 864 -45.32 89.64 88.91
N GLY A 865 -45.97 88.48 88.84
CA GLY A 865 -47.28 88.31 88.19
C GLY A 865 -47.34 87.04 87.36
N GLY A 866 -47.87 87.16 86.14
CA GLY A 866 -48.23 86.03 85.28
C GLY A 866 -49.64 85.53 85.56
N THR A 867 -50.42 85.26 84.51
CA THR A 867 -51.76 84.66 84.66
C THR A 867 -51.65 83.15 84.55
N PHE A 868 -52.02 82.44 85.63
CA PHE A 868 -51.94 80.99 85.74
C PHE A 868 -53.30 80.38 85.38
N ASN A 869 -53.47 80.11 84.08
CA ASN A 869 -54.71 79.62 83.49
C ASN A 869 -54.88 78.12 83.78
N THR A 870 -56.11 77.67 84.03
CA THR A 870 -56.41 76.23 84.26
C THR A 870 -56.14 75.32 83.05
N ASP A 871 -55.82 75.87 81.88
CA ASP A 871 -55.34 75.13 80.70
C ASP A 871 -53.82 74.82 80.75
N GLY A 872 -53.12 75.25 81.81
CA GLY A 872 -51.68 75.05 81.99
C GLY A 872 -50.82 76.02 81.18
N THR A 873 -51.42 76.95 80.42
CA THR A 873 -50.68 78.07 79.85
C THR A 873 -50.39 79.12 80.93
N PHE A 874 -49.27 79.81 80.79
CA PHE A 874 -49.14 81.13 81.39
C PHE A 874 -48.91 82.17 80.29
N THR A 875 -49.50 83.34 80.48
CA THR A 875 -49.10 84.55 79.75
C THR A 875 -48.36 85.45 80.71
N TYR A 876 -47.10 85.76 80.39
CA TYR A 876 -46.30 86.71 81.13
C TYR A 876 -45.93 87.88 80.22
N TYR A 877 -46.42 89.08 80.56
CA TYR A 877 -46.20 90.28 79.77
C TYR A 877 -44.77 90.81 79.98
N VAL A 878 -44.04 91.11 78.89
CA VAL A 878 -42.63 91.54 78.96
C VAL A 878 -42.31 92.80 78.16
N GLY A 879 -43.01 93.04 77.05
CA GLY A 879 -42.67 94.09 76.09
C GLY A 879 -41.25 93.96 75.51
N ASN A 880 -40.70 95.07 75.02
CA ASN A 880 -39.39 95.10 74.34
C ASN A 880 -38.18 94.97 75.29
N LYS A 881 -38.33 94.33 76.46
CA LYS A 881 -37.30 94.23 77.51
C LYS A 881 -36.25 93.13 77.30
N ILE A 882 -36.49 92.23 76.35
CA ILE A 882 -35.57 91.12 76.02
C ILE A 882 -34.99 91.43 74.63
N ALA A 883 -33.67 91.62 74.56
CA ALA A 883 -32.94 91.93 73.33
C ALA A 883 -32.15 90.72 72.81
N ALA A 884 -31.73 90.76 71.54
CA ALA A 884 -30.89 89.71 70.97
C ALA A 884 -29.58 89.55 71.75
N GLY A 885 -29.43 88.44 72.46
CA GLY A 885 -28.29 88.13 73.33
C GLY A 885 -28.51 88.30 74.84
N SER A 886 -29.64 88.85 75.30
CA SER A 886 -29.97 88.96 76.73
C SER A 886 -30.29 87.60 77.37
N ASN A 887 -29.98 87.47 78.66
CA ASN A 887 -30.34 86.35 79.51
C ASN A 887 -31.61 86.66 80.33
N ALA A 888 -32.71 85.91 80.14
CA ALA A 888 -33.97 86.13 80.87
C ALA A 888 -34.44 84.86 81.60
N VAL A 889 -35.05 84.99 82.79
CA VAL A 889 -35.40 83.86 83.70
C VAL A 889 -36.73 84.09 84.43
N ILE A 890 -37.56 83.05 84.60
CA ILE A 890 -38.90 83.10 85.23
C ILE A 890 -39.09 82.02 86.33
N ASP A 891 -39.70 82.36 87.48
CA ASP A 891 -39.83 81.51 88.69
C ASP A 891 -41.29 81.37 89.18
N ILE A 892 -41.62 80.35 89.99
CA ILE A 892 -42.99 80.05 90.50
C ILE A 892 -43.08 79.50 91.94
N PHE A 893 -44.24 79.67 92.60
CA PHE A 893 -44.49 79.32 94.03
C PHE A 893 -45.85 78.65 94.30
N ALA A 894 -46.00 78.00 95.45
CA ALA A 894 -47.18 77.27 95.93
C ALA A 894 -48.07 78.06 96.93
N SER A 895 -49.24 77.50 97.25
CA SER A 895 -50.21 78.08 98.19
C SER A 895 -49.79 78.03 99.67
N ASP A 896 -48.90 77.10 100.05
CA ASP A 896 -48.24 77.10 101.38
C ASP A 896 -47.02 78.03 101.44
N GLY A 897 -46.70 78.71 100.33
CA GLY A 897 -45.55 79.60 100.18
C GLY A 897 -44.29 78.94 99.60
N SER A 898 -44.27 77.62 99.41
CA SER A 898 -43.09 76.90 98.90
C SER A 898 -42.66 77.40 97.52
N LEU A 899 -41.35 77.59 97.31
CA LEU A 899 -40.78 77.78 95.97
C LEU A 899 -40.92 76.47 95.18
N LEU A 900 -41.34 76.56 93.92
CA LEU A 900 -41.60 75.39 93.07
C LEU A 900 -40.55 75.21 91.96
N ALA A 901 -40.24 76.25 91.18
CA ALA A 901 -39.25 76.17 90.10
C ALA A 901 -38.73 77.54 89.63
N SER A 902 -37.71 77.48 88.76
CA SER A 902 -37.03 78.59 88.08
C SER A 902 -36.61 78.15 86.66
N LYS A 903 -36.67 79.03 85.65
CA LYS A 903 -36.40 78.65 84.25
C LYS A 903 -35.95 79.80 83.34
N GLN A 904 -34.85 79.59 82.61
CA GLN A 904 -34.37 80.52 81.57
C GLN A 904 -35.29 80.52 80.33
N ILE A 905 -35.37 81.68 79.66
CA ILE A 905 -36.09 81.95 78.41
C ILE A 905 -35.08 81.93 77.26
N GLU A 906 -35.35 81.16 76.21
CA GLU A 906 -34.56 81.18 74.97
C GLU A 906 -34.93 82.43 74.15
N VAL A 907 -33.94 83.10 73.54
CA VAL A 907 -34.12 84.35 72.78
C VAL A 907 -33.66 84.17 71.33
N LYS A 908 -34.46 84.63 70.35
CA LYS A 908 -34.25 84.40 68.91
C LYS A 908 -34.41 85.67 68.07
#